data_AF-A0A6F9BRU3-F1
#
_entry.id   AF-A0A6F9BRU3-F1
#
_cell.length_a   1.000
_cell.length_b   1.000
_cell.length_c   1.000
_cell.angle_alpha   90.00
_cell.angle_beta   90.00
_cell.angle_gamma   90.00
#
_symmetry.space_group_name_H-M   'P 1'
#
loop_
_entity.id
_entity.type
_entity.pdbx_description
1 polymer ?
#
loop_
_entity_poly.entity_id
_entity_poly.type
_entity_poly.pdbx_seq_one_letter_code
_entity_poly.pdbx_strand_id
1 'polypeptide(L)'
;MAHSVRGDAPELPDFSLLKRLARDQLIYLLEQLPGRKDLFIEADLMSPLDRIANVTTLKQHDVDKLYKVEYKPIVSTSDQLCFLIRPRIQTVKWICDVTTDEWSFYLLPLDDDIISLELPEFFRDNFLEGDQRWVRTAGSALHLLHSVYGPFSKVYGIGRCSKMAYESWREQVEEGEQRARQAEIGNVFLIDRDVDLVTPLCSQVVYEGLVDDIFRIKCGCVEFGPEVTSSEKSIKVMLNSQDKVFNEIRNEHFSQKRSGMDIKQMKTFVSEELKGLKQEHRLLSLPLLEGFEIRECISYIEEHINRQVSMLESMRLLCLLSLTENGLLPKDYRSLKAQFLQSYGADHLLTFSNLKQLGLLVEQQPGETLTVMESRVGKLVNDKTAGKLTDAFSSLAKKSNFRALSRRLNLVPKSDEEYDLRVPRDMAYIFSGAYIPLSCKLIEQVLERDGWTGLEEVTRMLNGHEFAVTGSNGSDARVKTDSQRIILVMFLGGCTFSEISALRFLGREKAESVACLNKALCHLKDIWEEIGIPEDQRLQRTNVVKNHIKGLLDMMITEEESLRTRLLSSIEACRKQLDKLCLELQLPPFEVEGLVKERTQRMQQLKALTERDQDLCDTLCSEPYALDPNAERRHAEFVGIKRQIILCMDDLDQLPETSFEKDIVCEDQEAFCLSKDNIASLKLLLGQLEERKAENQAVCEAHREKIQELWDRLQLEAEGRRLVELKLLNMRNVTEAIRSEIAVLWEKCFFSSDQRQAFVPYYSDDFTEELLGLHDAEILRLKQHYEEHKELGGNLLKEEKQKAELHKSLPKLEKKLKAQIDVWEQEQAREFLVNGQKFMQFVEEQWELHRIEKENEKLERQLKKSKQIEVDMLYGTAVRTPTKRRFLGTATPTKARKLNGTTSSLSSANSNSTIRSAYGGTVPSVRTPGRGKPPLAGLPERNKENMGQVTGLGVPLQSGGFKTLASPQRNFSINSVASTYSEFA
;
A
#
# COMPACT_ATOMS: atom_id res chain seq x y z
N MET A 1 -30.48 39.45 24.06
CA MET A 1 -29.13 39.74 23.51
C MET A 1 -28.37 38.40 23.46
N ALA A 2 -27.30 38.29 22.68
CA ALA A 2 -26.71 36.99 22.35
C ALA A 2 -26.04 36.30 23.55
N HIS A 3 -26.20 34.98 23.65
CA HIS A 3 -25.27 34.14 24.41
C HIS A 3 -23.94 34.09 23.66
N SER A 4 -22.94 34.84 24.13
CA SER A 4 -21.58 34.76 23.59
C SER A 4 -20.91 33.48 24.08
N VAL A 5 -21.01 32.41 23.29
CA VAL A 5 -20.09 31.26 23.41
C VAL A 5 -18.70 31.78 23.04
N ARG A 6 -17.87 32.07 24.04
CA ARG A 6 -16.42 32.24 23.81
C ARG A 6 -15.83 30.85 23.62
N GLY A 7 -15.29 30.57 22.44
CA GLY A 7 -14.55 29.33 22.20
C GLY A 7 -13.21 29.34 22.91
N ASP A 8 -12.84 28.23 23.56
CA ASP A 8 -11.52 28.03 24.17
C ASP A 8 -10.42 27.67 23.15
N ALA A 9 -10.78 27.49 21.87
CA ALA A 9 -9.84 27.29 20.76
C ALA A 9 -9.56 28.63 20.04
N PRO A 10 -8.33 28.87 19.54
CA PRO A 10 -8.04 30.04 18.71
C PRO A 10 -8.84 29.97 17.40
N GLU A 11 -9.40 31.11 16.97
CA GLU A 11 -10.00 31.22 15.64
C GLU A 11 -8.89 31.09 14.57
N LEU A 12 -9.15 30.31 13.51
CA LEU A 12 -8.18 30.12 12.41
C LEU A 12 -8.05 31.39 11.55
N PRO A 13 -6.89 31.64 10.92
CA PRO A 13 -6.72 32.78 10.02
C PRO A 13 -7.68 32.71 8.81
N ASP A 14 -8.12 33.86 8.31
CA ASP A 14 -8.98 33.92 7.11
C ASP A 14 -8.19 33.54 5.84
N PHE A 15 -8.16 32.25 5.53
CA PHE A 15 -7.53 31.73 4.30
C PHE A 15 -8.30 32.10 3.03
N SER A 16 -9.54 32.60 3.10
CA SER A 16 -10.26 33.09 1.91
C SER A 16 -9.55 34.28 1.26
N LEU A 17 -8.73 35.01 2.03
CA LEU A 17 -7.84 36.06 1.54
C LEU A 17 -6.85 35.56 0.48
N LEU A 18 -6.30 34.34 0.60
CA LEU A 18 -5.38 33.77 -0.39
C LEU A 18 -6.08 33.56 -1.74
N LYS A 19 -7.29 33.00 -1.70
CA LYS A 19 -8.15 32.85 -2.88
C LYS A 19 -8.52 34.20 -3.51
N ARG A 20 -8.77 35.24 -2.70
CA ARG A 20 -9.01 36.61 -3.19
C ARG A 20 -7.79 37.17 -3.90
N LEU A 21 -6.60 37.10 -3.28
CA LEU A 21 -5.35 37.59 -3.87
C LEU A 21 -5.05 36.92 -5.22
N ALA A 22 -5.15 35.58 -5.29
CA ALA A 22 -4.92 34.84 -6.53
C ALA A 22 -5.94 35.22 -7.63
N ARG A 23 -7.23 35.37 -7.29
CA ARG A 23 -8.27 35.80 -8.23
C ARG A 23 -8.02 37.22 -8.74
N ASP A 24 -7.73 38.14 -7.83
CA ASP A 24 -7.64 39.57 -8.15
C ASP A 24 -6.36 39.86 -8.97
N GLN A 25 -5.27 39.09 -8.77
CA GLN A 25 -4.10 39.07 -9.67
C GLN A 25 -4.44 38.51 -11.06
N LEU A 26 -5.23 37.42 -11.16
CA LEU A 26 -5.65 36.88 -12.46
C LEU A 26 -6.50 37.89 -13.24
N ILE A 27 -7.43 38.57 -12.56
CA ILE A 27 -8.24 39.63 -13.14
C ILE A 27 -7.35 40.77 -13.64
N TYR A 28 -6.40 41.24 -12.83
CA TYR A 28 -5.45 42.29 -13.23
C TYR A 28 -4.66 41.92 -14.50
N LEU A 29 -4.16 40.69 -14.60
CA LEU A 29 -3.43 40.19 -15.78
C LEU A 29 -4.33 40.13 -17.03
N LEU A 30 -5.58 39.69 -16.89
CA LEU A 30 -6.57 39.72 -17.99
C LEU A 30 -6.88 41.17 -18.41
N GLU A 31 -7.00 42.11 -17.47
CA GLU A 31 -7.32 43.50 -17.76
C GLU A 31 -6.17 44.29 -18.43
N GLN A 32 -4.92 43.84 -18.33
CA GLN A 32 -3.82 44.41 -19.14
C GLN A 32 -3.93 44.07 -20.64
N LEU A 33 -4.61 42.97 -21.00
CA LEU A 33 -4.66 42.47 -22.37
C LEU A 33 -5.85 43.08 -23.14
N PRO A 34 -5.62 43.85 -24.24
CA PRO A 34 -6.69 44.54 -24.96
C PRO A 34 -7.46 43.59 -25.90
N GLY A 35 -8.77 43.82 -26.04
CA GLY A 35 -9.63 43.08 -26.96
C GLY A 35 -10.14 41.75 -26.39
N ARG A 36 -10.76 40.94 -27.26
CA ARG A 36 -11.37 39.65 -26.89
C ARG A 36 -10.33 38.55 -26.75
N LYS A 37 -10.55 37.66 -25.80
CA LYS A 37 -9.59 36.64 -25.38
C LYS A 37 -10.20 35.25 -25.51
N ASP A 38 -9.47 34.34 -26.15
CA ASP A 38 -9.70 32.90 -26.00
C ASP A 38 -8.65 32.34 -25.02
N LEU A 39 -9.12 31.67 -23.97
CA LEU A 39 -8.30 31.26 -22.82
C LEU A 39 -8.05 29.74 -22.83
N PHE A 40 -6.79 29.34 -23.02
CA PHE A 40 -6.33 27.96 -23.09
C PHE A 40 -5.76 27.56 -21.73
N ILE A 41 -6.37 26.57 -21.08
CA ILE A 41 -6.09 26.18 -19.69
C ILE A 41 -5.54 24.75 -19.67
N GLU A 42 -4.45 24.52 -18.95
CA GLU A 42 -3.87 23.18 -18.80
C GLU A 42 -4.79 22.27 -17.95
N ALA A 43 -4.81 20.97 -18.27
CA ALA A 43 -5.82 20.02 -17.80
C ALA A 43 -5.93 19.90 -16.27
N ASP A 44 -4.81 20.13 -15.59
CA ASP A 44 -4.66 20.11 -14.14
C ASP A 44 -4.98 21.44 -13.47
N LEU A 45 -4.85 22.56 -14.19
CA LEU A 45 -5.20 23.90 -13.70
C LEU A 45 -6.70 24.20 -13.80
N MET A 46 -7.47 23.45 -14.59
CA MET A 46 -8.93 23.66 -14.72
C MET A 46 -9.68 23.55 -13.38
N SER A 47 -9.37 22.54 -12.55
CA SER A 47 -10.06 22.32 -11.27
C SER A 47 -9.63 23.31 -10.15
N PRO A 48 -8.34 23.67 -10.02
CA PRO A 48 -7.92 24.81 -9.20
C PRO A 48 -8.51 26.15 -9.65
N LEU A 49 -8.57 26.42 -10.97
CA LEU A 49 -9.14 27.66 -11.51
C LEU A 49 -10.64 27.79 -11.19
N ASP A 50 -11.41 26.71 -11.36
CA ASP A 50 -12.83 26.61 -10.93
C ASP A 50 -13.05 27.10 -9.48
N ARG A 51 -12.07 26.82 -8.59
CA ARG A 51 -12.11 27.22 -7.18
C ARG A 51 -11.73 28.69 -6.94
N ILE A 52 -11.03 29.35 -7.87
CA ILE A 52 -10.58 30.75 -7.79
C ILE A 52 -11.50 31.71 -8.56
N ALA A 53 -11.67 31.47 -9.85
CA ALA A 53 -12.42 32.31 -10.79
C ALA A 53 -13.26 31.40 -11.73
N ASN A 54 -14.58 31.43 -11.56
CA ASN A 54 -15.47 30.62 -12.38
C ASN A 54 -15.66 31.23 -13.79
N VAL A 55 -16.27 30.47 -14.71
CA VAL A 55 -16.53 30.90 -16.09
C VAL A 55 -17.30 32.23 -16.16
N THR A 56 -18.23 32.49 -15.24
CA THR A 56 -18.97 33.76 -15.21
C THR A 56 -18.11 34.96 -14.79
N THR A 57 -17.12 34.78 -13.91
CA THR A 57 -16.12 35.82 -13.60
C THR A 57 -15.20 36.06 -14.80
N LEU A 58 -14.64 35.00 -15.40
CA LEU A 58 -13.72 35.14 -16.55
C LEU A 58 -14.39 35.87 -17.73
N LYS A 59 -15.67 35.58 -18.00
CA LYS A 59 -16.49 36.26 -19.02
C LYS A 59 -16.80 37.74 -18.74
N GLN A 60 -16.54 38.26 -17.53
CA GLN A 60 -16.67 39.68 -17.21
C GLN A 60 -15.43 40.50 -17.63
N HIS A 61 -14.29 39.85 -17.92
CA HIS A 61 -13.03 40.48 -18.32
C HIS A 61 -12.63 40.09 -19.77
N ASP A 62 -13.61 40.12 -20.67
CA ASP A 62 -13.49 39.88 -22.13
C ASP A 62 -12.96 38.49 -22.58
N VAL A 63 -13.06 37.47 -21.73
CA VAL A 63 -12.84 36.07 -22.16
C VAL A 63 -14.09 35.53 -22.88
N ASP A 64 -14.00 35.30 -24.19
CA ASP A 64 -15.11 34.77 -24.99
C ASP A 64 -15.22 33.24 -24.84
N LYS A 65 -14.11 32.51 -24.98
CA LYS A 65 -14.10 31.04 -24.95
C LYS A 65 -13.00 30.51 -24.03
N LEU A 66 -13.29 29.37 -23.41
CA LEU A 66 -12.33 28.60 -22.63
C LEU A 66 -12.05 27.30 -23.37
N TYR A 67 -10.78 26.95 -23.47
CA TYR A 67 -10.28 25.75 -24.13
C TYR A 67 -9.39 24.95 -23.18
N LYS A 68 -9.41 23.62 -23.29
CA LYS A 68 -8.36 22.78 -22.74
C LYS A 68 -7.12 22.91 -23.62
N VAL A 69 -5.92 23.01 -23.03
CA VAL A 69 -4.66 22.90 -23.80
C VAL A 69 -4.59 21.50 -24.43
N GLU A 70 -4.55 21.46 -25.75
CA GLU A 70 -4.31 20.26 -26.55
C GLU A 70 -3.21 20.57 -27.58
N TYR A 71 -2.26 19.65 -27.74
CA TYR A 71 -1.11 19.78 -28.66
C TYR A 71 -1.52 19.66 -30.15
N LYS A 72 -2.35 20.60 -30.63
CA LYS A 72 -2.98 20.62 -31.96
C LYS A 72 -3.01 22.05 -32.52
N PRO A 73 -3.03 22.27 -33.85
CA PRO A 73 -3.13 23.61 -34.42
C PRO A 73 -4.37 24.36 -33.90
N ILE A 74 -4.14 25.56 -33.34
CA ILE A 74 -5.21 26.40 -32.79
C ILE A 74 -5.95 27.12 -33.94
N VAL A 75 -7.27 27.13 -33.87
CA VAL A 75 -8.13 27.98 -34.71
C VAL A 75 -9.03 28.78 -33.77
N SER A 76 -8.83 30.10 -33.76
CA SER A 76 -9.56 31.06 -32.92
C SER A 76 -10.03 32.25 -33.75
N THR A 77 -11.00 32.99 -33.21
CA THR A 77 -11.55 34.23 -33.77
C THR A 77 -11.40 35.42 -32.82
N SER A 78 -10.61 35.27 -31.75
CA SER A 78 -10.36 36.31 -30.74
C SER A 78 -9.04 37.03 -31.03
N ASP A 79 -8.95 38.28 -30.56
CA ASP A 79 -7.77 39.15 -30.79
C ASP A 79 -6.55 38.68 -29.98
N GLN A 80 -6.79 38.01 -28.85
CA GLN A 80 -5.79 37.50 -27.91
C GLN A 80 -5.95 35.98 -27.68
N LEU A 81 -4.82 35.28 -27.64
CA LEU A 81 -4.73 33.86 -27.25
C LEU A 81 -3.98 33.79 -25.91
N CYS A 82 -4.70 33.56 -24.83
CA CYS A 82 -4.16 33.59 -23.47
C CYS A 82 -3.92 32.15 -22.97
N PHE A 83 -2.74 31.84 -22.45
CA PHE A 83 -2.38 30.49 -22.00
C PHE A 83 -2.15 30.44 -20.48
N LEU A 84 -2.98 29.69 -19.76
CA LEU A 84 -2.78 29.36 -18.34
C LEU A 84 -2.20 27.95 -18.23
N ILE A 85 -0.89 27.91 -17.99
CA ILE A 85 -0.07 26.69 -17.98
C ILE A 85 0.81 26.66 -16.73
N ARG A 86 1.29 25.48 -16.35
CA ARG A 86 2.44 25.35 -15.44
C ARG A 86 3.75 25.51 -16.22
N PRO A 87 4.89 25.81 -15.56
CA PRO A 87 6.20 25.93 -16.20
C PRO A 87 6.79 24.57 -16.63
N ARG A 88 6.02 23.78 -17.40
CA ARG A 88 6.44 22.49 -17.97
C ARG A 88 7.16 22.72 -19.30
N ILE A 89 8.37 22.19 -19.42
CA ILE A 89 9.24 22.37 -20.61
C ILE A 89 8.55 21.97 -21.92
N GLN A 90 7.74 20.90 -21.91
CA GLN A 90 6.99 20.45 -23.08
C GLN A 90 5.88 21.45 -23.49
N THR A 91 5.09 21.93 -22.53
CA THR A 91 4.00 22.88 -22.77
C THR A 91 4.55 24.22 -23.28
N VAL A 92 5.61 24.73 -22.66
CA VAL A 92 6.29 25.98 -23.09
C VAL A 92 6.92 25.84 -24.48
N LYS A 93 7.59 24.73 -24.79
CA LYS A 93 8.17 24.46 -26.13
C LYS A 93 7.13 24.30 -27.24
N TRP A 94 5.86 24.06 -26.91
CA TRP A 94 4.77 24.02 -27.88
C TRP A 94 4.18 25.41 -28.17
N ILE A 95 4.29 26.35 -27.21
CA ILE A 95 3.58 27.63 -27.24
C ILE A 95 4.33 28.76 -27.98
N CYS A 96 5.68 28.71 -28.05
CA CYS A 96 6.58 29.48 -28.94
C CYS A 96 6.28 30.97 -29.22
N ASP A 97 7.20 31.86 -28.85
CA ASP A 97 7.15 33.33 -29.09
C ASP A 97 5.87 34.01 -28.54
N VAL A 98 5.73 33.96 -27.21
CA VAL A 98 4.62 34.60 -26.46
C VAL A 98 5.19 35.50 -25.35
N THR A 99 4.50 36.61 -25.06
CA THR A 99 4.83 37.46 -23.90
C THR A 99 4.40 36.77 -22.61
N THR A 100 5.33 36.55 -21.68
CA THR A 100 5.10 35.77 -20.45
C THR A 100 5.01 36.67 -19.21
N ASP A 101 3.86 36.63 -18.53
CA ASP A 101 3.65 37.20 -17.19
C ASP A 101 3.54 36.08 -16.14
N GLU A 102 3.90 36.36 -14.88
CA GLU A 102 3.72 35.43 -13.77
C GLU A 102 2.37 35.64 -13.05
N TRP A 103 1.60 34.56 -12.91
CA TRP A 103 0.48 34.48 -11.97
C TRP A 103 0.92 33.75 -10.71
N SER A 104 1.04 34.48 -9.60
CA SER A 104 1.61 34.02 -8.31
C SER A 104 0.65 33.16 -7.48
N PHE A 105 -0.07 32.25 -8.14
CA PHE A 105 -1.04 31.36 -7.54
C PHE A 105 -0.36 30.10 -6.98
N TYR A 106 0.20 30.22 -5.77
CA TYR A 106 0.90 29.12 -5.10
C TYR A 106 0.01 28.30 -4.16
N LEU A 107 -1.03 28.90 -3.55
CA LEU A 107 -1.82 28.28 -2.48
C LEU A 107 -3.33 28.36 -2.75
N LEU A 108 -3.99 27.20 -2.71
CA LEU A 108 -5.44 27.06 -2.84
C LEU A 108 -6.08 26.58 -1.51
N PRO A 109 -6.94 27.40 -0.88
CA PRO A 109 -7.80 26.94 0.22
C PRO A 109 -8.82 25.91 -0.27
N LEU A 110 -8.70 24.69 0.24
CA LEU A 110 -9.64 23.59 0.00
C LEU A 110 -10.77 23.60 1.03
N ASP A 111 -10.45 23.93 2.28
CA ASP A 111 -11.38 24.02 3.41
C ASP A 111 -10.85 25.01 4.46
N ASP A 112 -11.58 25.25 5.54
CA ASP A 112 -11.19 26.20 6.61
C ASP A 112 -9.83 25.87 7.26
N ASP A 113 -9.43 24.59 7.26
CA ASP A 113 -8.19 24.07 7.83
C ASP A 113 -7.28 23.34 6.82
N ILE A 114 -7.58 23.40 5.51
CA ILE A 114 -6.79 22.76 4.44
C ILE A 114 -6.40 23.78 3.37
N ILE A 115 -5.09 23.92 3.12
CA ILE A 115 -4.52 24.69 2.01
C ILE A 115 -3.60 23.75 1.23
N SER A 116 -3.67 23.78 -0.10
CA SER A 116 -2.91 22.91 -1.00
C SER A 116 -2.13 23.71 -2.05
N LEU A 117 -1.00 23.18 -2.51
CA LEU A 117 -0.30 23.68 -3.71
C LEU A 117 -0.97 23.16 -5.01
N GLU A 118 -1.82 22.13 -4.91
CA GLU A 118 -2.39 21.37 -6.04
C GLU A 118 -1.35 21.06 -7.14
N LEU A 119 -0.16 20.58 -6.76
CA LEU A 119 0.93 20.22 -7.68
C LEU A 119 0.98 18.69 -7.85
N PRO A 120 0.38 18.13 -8.92
CA PRO A 120 0.25 16.68 -9.07
C PRO A 120 1.60 15.97 -9.03
N GLU A 121 2.54 16.50 -9.80
CA GLU A 121 3.81 15.86 -10.08
C GLU A 121 4.86 16.08 -8.97
N PHE A 122 4.56 16.83 -7.91
CA PHE A 122 5.55 17.22 -6.88
C PHE A 122 6.30 16.00 -6.33
N PHE A 123 5.59 14.91 -6.04
CA PHE A 123 6.22 13.72 -5.49
C PHE A 123 7.18 13.06 -6.50
N ARG A 124 6.71 12.80 -7.72
CA ARG A 124 7.51 12.18 -8.77
C ARG A 124 8.71 13.03 -9.16
N ASP A 125 8.49 14.33 -9.41
CA ASP A 125 9.55 15.25 -9.80
C ASP A 125 10.64 15.31 -8.71
N ASN A 126 10.27 15.60 -7.45
CA ASN A 126 11.26 15.83 -6.39
C ASN A 126 11.92 14.54 -5.85
N PHE A 127 11.16 13.46 -5.66
CA PHE A 127 11.64 12.26 -4.95
C PHE A 127 12.02 11.08 -5.87
N LEU A 128 11.44 10.97 -7.07
CA LEU A 128 11.87 9.97 -8.06
C LEU A 128 12.89 10.57 -9.04
N GLU A 129 12.55 11.67 -9.71
CA GLU A 129 13.38 12.27 -10.78
C GLU A 129 14.52 13.15 -10.23
N GLY A 130 14.38 13.66 -9.01
CA GLY A 130 15.33 14.61 -8.40
C GLY A 130 15.19 16.06 -8.89
N ASP A 131 14.14 16.38 -9.66
CA ASP A 131 13.81 17.72 -10.10
C ASP A 131 13.21 18.55 -8.95
N GLN A 132 14.06 19.41 -8.41
CA GLN A 132 13.76 20.29 -7.28
C GLN A 132 13.02 21.58 -7.68
N ARG A 133 12.50 21.72 -8.92
CA ARG A 133 11.82 22.94 -9.40
C ARG A 133 10.76 23.50 -8.46
N TRP A 134 10.02 22.64 -7.77
CA TRP A 134 8.95 23.05 -6.86
C TRP A 134 9.41 23.53 -5.48
N VAL A 135 10.70 23.39 -5.13
CA VAL A 135 11.27 23.90 -3.87
C VAL A 135 11.06 25.41 -3.76
N ARG A 136 11.32 26.16 -4.85
CA ARG A 136 11.08 27.61 -4.88
C ARG A 136 9.59 27.93 -4.71
N THR A 137 8.70 27.16 -5.34
CA THR A 137 7.24 27.31 -5.17
C THR A 137 6.80 27.07 -3.73
N ALA A 138 7.35 26.07 -3.04
CA ALA A 138 7.09 25.85 -1.62
C ALA A 138 7.63 26.98 -0.74
N GLY A 139 8.85 27.47 -1.02
CA GLY A 139 9.43 28.64 -0.34
C GLY A 139 8.60 29.93 -0.54
N SER A 140 8.13 30.18 -1.75
CA SER A 140 7.26 31.32 -2.08
C SER A 140 5.84 31.19 -1.51
N ALA A 141 5.32 29.97 -1.36
CA ALA A 141 4.09 29.71 -0.61
C ALA A 141 4.24 30.05 0.88
N LEU A 142 5.35 29.64 1.51
CA LEU A 142 5.69 30.05 2.88
C LEU A 142 5.93 31.56 3.01
N HIS A 143 6.49 32.20 1.97
CA HIS A 143 6.69 33.65 1.94
C HIS A 143 5.35 34.38 1.86
N LEU A 144 4.43 33.92 1.00
CA LEU A 144 3.06 34.45 0.93
C LEU A 144 2.33 34.32 2.28
N LEU A 145 2.45 33.17 2.97
CA LEU A 145 1.86 32.97 4.30
C LEU A 145 2.48 33.92 5.35
N HIS A 146 3.80 34.11 5.35
CA HIS A 146 4.48 35.09 6.21
C HIS A 146 3.98 36.52 5.91
N SER A 147 3.99 36.94 4.64
CA SER A 147 3.61 38.30 4.22
C SER A 147 2.15 38.63 4.50
N VAL A 148 1.27 37.62 4.56
CA VAL A 148 -0.15 37.77 4.85
C VAL A 148 -0.44 37.66 6.36
N TYR A 149 0.00 36.59 7.03
CA TYR A 149 -0.39 36.22 8.40
C TYR A 149 0.69 36.51 9.47
N GLY A 150 1.76 37.22 9.09
CA GLY A 150 2.85 37.63 9.98
C GLY A 150 3.95 36.58 10.16
N PRO A 151 5.03 36.93 10.88
CA PRO A 151 6.21 36.09 11.03
C PRO A 151 5.96 34.88 11.93
N PHE A 152 6.42 33.70 11.52
CA PHE A 152 6.29 32.47 12.31
C PHE A 152 7.15 32.53 13.58
N SER A 153 6.62 32.04 14.70
CA SER A 153 7.33 32.03 16.01
C SER A 153 8.37 30.91 16.09
N LYS A 154 8.06 29.72 15.55
CA LYS A 154 9.01 28.62 15.37
C LYS A 154 8.75 27.88 14.06
N VAL A 155 9.81 27.39 13.44
CA VAL A 155 9.74 26.46 12.30
C VAL A 155 10.52 25.20 12.64
N TYR A 156 9.83 24.06 12.58
CA TYR A 156 10.39 22.73 12.66
C TYR A 156 10.38 22.11 11.25
N GLY A 157 11.32 21.22 10.96
CA GLY A 157 11.17 20.36 9.80
C GLY A 157 12.06 19.13 9.82
N ILE A 158 11.77 18.20 8.91
CA ILE A 158 12.51 16.96 8.70
C ILE A 158 12.43 16.55 7.22
N GLY A 159 13.56 16.15 6.65
CA GLY A 159 13.70 15.85 5.23
C GLY A 159 14.48 16.93 4.45
N ARG A 160 14.99 16.55 3.27
CA ARG A 160 15.86 17.39 2.44
C ARG A 160 15.08 18.51 1.74
N CYS A 161 13.94 18.19 1.12
CA CYS A 161 13.09 19.17 0.44
C CYS A 161 12.56 20.20 1.44
N SER A 162 12.16 19.76 2.64
CA SER A 162 11.71 20.61 3.75
C SER A 162 12.78 21.59 4.21
N LYS A 163 14.03 21.14 4.32
CA LYS A 163 15.16 22.04 4.60
C LYS A 163 15.37 23.05 3.46
N MET A 164 15.35 22.60 2.20
CA MET A 164 15.56 23.49 1.05
C MET A 164 14.42 24.51 0.86
N ALA A 165 13.17 24.13 1.12
CA ALA A 165 12.02 25.01 1.09
C ALA A 165 12.07 26.07 2.21
N TYR A 166 12.54 25.69 3.40
CA TYR A 166 12.86 26.62 4.48
C TYR A 166 13.98 27.59 4.10
N GLU A 167 15.07 27.11 3.48
CA GLU A 167 16.19 27.96 3.07
C GLU A 167 15.76 28.95 1.97
N SER A 168 15.02 28.50 0.95
CA SER A 168 14.47 29.36 -0.10
C SER A 168 13.41 30.35 0.41
N TRP A 169 12.66 30.00 1.46
CA TRP A 169 11.78 30.93 2.17
C TRP A 169 12.56 31.99 2.94
N ARG A 170 13.60 31.59 3.68
CA ARG A 170 14.44 32.49 4.49
C ARG A 170 15.08 33.56 3.60
N GLU A 171 15.65 33.16 2.46
CA GLU A 171 16.24 34.07 1.47
C GLU A 171 15.25 35.15 1.01
N GLN A 172 14.02 34.76 0.64
CA GLN A 172 12.95 35.71 0.26
C GLN A 172 12.52 36.65 1.41
N VAL A 173 12.71 36.24 2.68
CA VAL A 173 12.41 37.06 3.87
C VAL A 173 13.59 37.98 4.25
N GLU A 174 14.82 37.62 3.88
CA GLU A 174 16.04 38.43 4.05
C GLU A 174 16.18 39.49 2.95
N GLU A 175 15.67 39.24 1.74
CA GLU A 175 15.64 40.20 0.61
C GLU A 175 14.48 41.23 0.70
N GLY A 176 13.44 40.97 1.49
CA GLY A 176 12.18 41.72 1.47
C GLY A 176 12.00 42.80 2.56
N GLU A 177 11.17 43.82 2.27
CA GLU A 177 10.75 44.80 3.29
C GLU A 177 9.86 44.15 4.38
N GLN A 178 10.41 44.01 5.59
CA GLN A 178 9.66 43.46 6.72
C GLN A 178 8.57 44.42 7.22
N ARG A 179 7.33 44.17 6.81
CA ARG A 179 6.14 44.85 7.33
C ARG A 179 5.78 44.30 8.70
N ALA A 180 5.74 45.17 9.72
CA ALA A 180 5.35 44.82 11.08
C ALA A 180 3.87 44.39 11.15
N ARG A 181 3.62 43.09 10.98
CA ARG A 181 2.34 42.42 11.25
C ARG A 181 2.44 41.63 12.55
N GLN A 182 1.33 41.53 13.27
CA GLN A 182 1.21 40.56 14.36
C GLN A 182 1.16 39.15 13.77
N ALA A 183 1.85 38.20 14.40
CA ALA A 183 1.81 36.80 13.99
C ALA A 183 0.46 36.18 14.35
N GLU A 184 -0.24 35.64 13.34
CA GLU A 184 -1.45 34.81 13.49
C GLU A 184 -1.09 33.32 13.51
N ILE A 185 -0.07 32.89 12.75
CA ILE A 185 0.45 31.51 12.73
C ILE A 185 1.67 31.41 13.65
N GLY A 186 1.59 30.54 14.67
CA GLY A 186 2.64 30.36 15.67
C GLY A 186 3.76 29.44 15.23
N ASN A 187 3.45 28.15 15.09
CA ASN A 187 4.43 27.13 14.75
C ASN A 187 4.21 26.63 13.31
N VAL A 188 5.29 26.29 12.61
CA VAL A 188 5.25 25.62 11.30
C VAL A 188 6.02 24.31 11.37
N PHE A 189 5.48 23.26 10.76
CA PHE A 189 6.16 21.99 10.50
C PHE A 189 6.28 21.77 9.00
N LEU A 190 7.50 21.52 8.50
CA LEU A 190 7.78 21.09 7.14
C LEU A 190 8.19 19.60 7.16
N ILE A 191 7.47 18.73 6.46
CA ILE A 191 7.72 17.28 6.47
C ILE A 191 7.76 16.76 5.04
N ASP A 192 8.85 16.09 4.67
CA ASP A 192 8.95 15.39 3.40
C ASP A 192 8.19 14.06 3.42
N ARG A 193 7.58 13.70 2.30
CA ARG A 193 6.80 12.46 2.17
C ARG A 193 7.65 11.19 2.33
N ASP A 194 8.93 11.24 1.97
CA ASP A 194 9.87 10.12 2.09
C ASP A 194 10.24 9.77 3.55
N VAL A 195 10.01 10.69 4.49
CA VAL A 195 10.11 10.46 5.95
C VAL A 195 9.04 9.46 6.44
N ASP A 196 7.89 9.39 5.76
CA ASP A 196 6.82 8.45 6.07
C ASP A 196 6.11 7.96 4.80
N LEU A 197 6.73 6.96 4.16
CA LEU A 197 6.16 6.22 3.04
C LEU A 197 5.17 5.12 3.46
N VAL A 198 5.03 4.82 4.76
CA VAL A 198 4.16 3.75 5.26
C VAL A 198 2.72 4.23 5.37
N THR A 199 2.48 5.41 5.94
CA THR A 199 1.11 5.95 6.13
C THR A 199 0.28 6.01 4.85
N PRO A 200 0.81 6.47 3.69
CA PRO A 200 0.05 6.43 2.44
C PRO A 200 -0.29 5.01 1.97
N LEU A 201 0.59 4.03 2.23
CA LEU A 201 0.39 2.65 1.77
C LEU A 201 -0.80 1.95 2.44
N CYS A 202 -1.16 2.35 3.66
CA CYS A 202 -2.32 1.85 4.40
C CYS A 202 -3.67 2.34 3.80
N SER A 203 -4.68 1.46 3.72
CA SER A 203 -6.03 1.83 3.25
C SER A 203 -6.73 2.79 4.21
N GLN A 204 -7.35 3.85 3.70
CA GLN A 204 -7.96 4.89 4.54
C GLN A 204 -9.32 4.46 5.08
N VAL A 205 -9.53 4.50 6.41
CA VAL A 205 -10.77 4.01 7.07
C VAL A 205 -11.54 5.07 7.87
N VAL A 206 -11.13 6.34 7.77
CA VAL A 206 -11.98 7.51 8.07
C VAL A 206 -12.88 7.85 6.88
N TYR A 207 -14.04 8.47 7.11
CA TYR A 207 -15.04 8.68 6.03
C TYR A 207 -14.52 9.53 4.86
N GLU A 208 -13.78 10.60 5.12
CA GLU A 208 -13.21 11.49 4.08
C GLU A 208 -12.16 10.75 3.21
N GLY A 209 -11.25 10.03 3.85
CA GLY A 209 -10.23 9.23 3.17
C GLY A 209 -10.78 8.01 2.44
N LEU A 210 -11.86 7.40 2.94
CA LEU A 210 -12.55 6.32 2.23
C LEU A 210 -13.25 6.81 0.95
N VAL A 211 -13.76 8.05 0.95
CA VAL A 211 -14.28 8.69 -0.27
C VAL A 211 -13.15 9.03 -1.26
N ASP A 212 -11.97 9.42 -0.78
CA ASP A 212 -10.79 9.64 -1.64
C ASP A 212 -10.21 8.34 -2.22
N ASP A 213 -10.06 7.29 -1.41
CA ASP A 213 -9.54 5.99 -1.87
C ASP A 213 -10.41 5.37 -2.99
N ILE A 214 -11.74 5.53 -2.90
CA ILE A 214 -12.71 5.00 -3.88
C ILE A 214 -12.96 5.95 -5.05
N PHE A 215 -13.32 7.21 -4.78
CA PHE A 215 -13.85 8.14 -5.80
C PHE A 215 -12.89 9.27 -6.21
N ARG A 216 -11.78 9.45 -5.48
CA ARG A 216 -10.78 10.54 -5.61
C ARG A 216 -11.34 11.94 -5.37
N ILE A 217 -10.80 12.64 -4.37
CA ILE A 217 -11.15 14.03 -4.05
C ILE A 217 -10.15 14.97 -4.74
N LYS A 218 -10.62 15.76 -5.71
CA LYS A 218 -9.82 16.71 -6.49
C LYS A 218 -10.26 18.14 -6.19
N CYS A 219 -9.35 18.99 -5.71
CA CYS A 219 -9.61 20.39 -5.34
C CYS A 219 -10.80 20.57 -4.36
N GLY A 220 -10.99 19.65 -3.41
CA GLY A 220 -12.12 19.66 -2.48
C GLY A 220 -13.49 19.35 -3.13
N CYS A 221 -13.48 18.64 -4.26
CA CYS A 221 -14.66 18.16 -4.97
C CYS A 221 -14.50 16.67 -5.32
N VAL A 222 -15.61 15.95 -5.41
CA VAL A 222 -15.69 14.55 -5.87
C VAL A 222 -16.71 14.46 -7.00
N GLU A 223 -16.52 13.56 -7.97
CA GLU A 223 -17.45 13.35 -9.07
C GLU A 223 -18.00 11.93 -9.03
N PHE A 224 -19.28 11.79 -8.68
CA PHE A 224 -19.97 10.51 -8.58
C PHE A 224 -20.57 10.12 -9.92
N GLY A 225 -20.29 8.90 -10.39
CA GLY A 225 -20.77 8.36 -11.65
C GLY A 225 -22.10 7.59 -11.53
N PRO A 226 -22.50 6.87 -12.59
CA PRO A 226 -23.77 6.11 -12.62
C PRO A 226 -23.93 5.09 -11.50
N GLU A 227 -22.83 4.52 -11.01
CA GLU A 227 -22.78 3.55 -9.92
C GLU A 227 -23.33 4.09 -8.58
N VAL A 228 -23.16 5.39 -8.33
CA VAL A 228 -23.78 6.09 -7.19
C VAL A 228 -25.09 6.79 -7.60
N THR A 229 -25.06 7.55 -8.70
CA THR A 229 -26.18 8.45 -9.05
C THR A 229 -27.41 7.73 -9.59
N SER A 230 -27.26 6.45 -9.98
CA SER A 230 -28.29 5.67 -10.67
C SER A 230 -28.77 6.33 -11.98
N SER A 231 -27.91 7.14 -12.63
CA SER A 231 -28.21 7.86 -13.86
C SER A 231 -26.98 7.98 -14.76
N GLU A 232 -27.17 8.19 -16.07
CA GLU A 232 -26.05 8.42 -17.02
C GLU A 232 -25.28 9.72 -16.78
N LYS A 233 -25.74 10.59 -15.87
CA LYS A 233 -25.07 11.85 -15.54
C LYS A 233 -24.26 11.68 -14.25
N SER A 234 -23.01 12.11 -14.31
CA SER A 234 -22.21 12.31 -13.10
C SER A 234 -22.72 13.51 -12.30
N ILE A 235 -22.46 13.49 -10.99
CA ILE A 235 -22.77 14.59 -10.06
C ILE A 235 -21.47 15.00 -9.35
N LYS A 236 -20.98 16.19 -9.66
CA LYS A 236 -19.85 16.84 -8.97
C LYS A 236 -20.35 17.45 -7.66
N VAL A 237 -19.85 16.96 -6.53
CA VAL A 237 -20.19 17.41 -5.17
C VAL A 237 -18.97 18.10 -4.55
N MET A 238 -19.19 19.23 -3.86
CA MET A 238 -18.15 19.90 -3.08
C MET A 238 -18.12 19.33 -1.67
N LEU A 239 -16.92 19.05 -1.15
CA LEU A 239 -16.69 18.50 0.18
C LEU A 239 -15.91 19.53 1.01
N ASN A 240 -16.52 20.04 2.08
CA ASN A 240 -15.94 21.06 2.97
C ASN A 240 -16.68 21.12 4.33
N SER A 241 -16.21 21.97 5.25
CA SER A 241 -16.80 22.21 6.58
C SER A 241 -18.25 22.72 6.58
N GLN A 242 -18.71 23.29 5.46
CA GLN A 242 -19.96 24.07 5.36
C GLN A 242 -21.19 23.14 5.31
N ASP A 243 -21.04 21.95 4.73
CA ASP A 243 -22.00 20.87 4.95
C ASP A 243 -21.79 20.29 6.37
N LYS A 244 -22.72 20.61 7.25
CA LYS A 244 -22.73 20.14 8.65
C LYS A 244 -22.76 18.61 8.75
N VAL A 245 -23.44 17.93 7.84
CA VAL A 245 -23.50 16.46 7.80
C VAL A 245 -22.12 15.90 7.49
N PHE A 246 -21.46 16.44 6.48
CA PHE A 246 -20.11 16.02 6.11
C PHE A 246 -19.09 16.35 7.20
N ASN A 247 -19.10 17.58 7.74
CA ASN A 247 -18.18 18.00 8.80
C ASN A 247 -18.31 17.16 10.08
N GLU A 248 -19.52 16.70 10.41
CA GLU A 248 -19.79 15.78 11.53
C GLU A 248 -19.24 14.36 11.34
N ILE A 249 -19.06 13.87 10.10
CA ILE A 249 -18.70 12.46 9.82
C ILE A 249 -17.34 12.27 9.18
N ARG A 250 -16.79 13.28 8.51
CA ARG A 250 -15.60 13.16 7.65
C ARG A 250 -14.35 12.62 8.36
N ASN A 251 -14.15 13.03 9.60
CA ASN A 251 -13.04 12.60 10.47
C ASN A 251 -13.33 11.32 11.28
N GLU A 252 -14.56 10.82 11.25
CA GLU A 252 -14.98 9.66 12.03
C GLU A 252 -14.55 8.38 11.32
N HIS A 253 -14.20 7.36 12.09
CA HIS A 253 -13.98 6.02 11.55
C HIS A 253 -15.30 5.48 10.97
N PHE A 254 -15.30 4.94 9.75
CA PHE A 254 -16.53 4.62 9.00
C PHE A 254 -17.51 3.71 9.77
N SER A 255 -17.01 2.92 10.74
CA SER A 255 -17.81 1.95 11.50
C SER A 255 -18.77 2.62 12.50
N GLN A 256 -18.51 3.88 12.86
CA GLN A 256 -19.35 4.70 13.72
C GLN A 256 -20.66 5.12 13.01
N LYS A 257 -21.63 4.20 12.92
CA LYS A 257 -22.92 4.46 12.26
C LYS A 257 -23.76 5.49 13.04
N ARG A 258 -23.64 6.79 12.73
CA ARG A 258 -24.65 7.79 13.14
C ARG A 258 -26.02 7.41 12.55
N SER A 259 -27.04 7.41 13.41
CA SER A 259 -28.42 7.04 13.10
C SER A 259 -29.29 8.29 12.93
N GLY A 260 -29.55 8.71 11.69
CA GLY A 260 -30.47 9.83 11.41
C GLY A 260 -30.30 10.56 10.07
N MET A 261 -29.19 10.38 9.35
CA MET A 261 -28.84 11.21 8.18
C MET A 261 -29.21 10.55 6.83
N ASP A 262 -29.77 11.34 5.91
CA ASP A 262 -30.24 10.89 4.60
C ASP A 262 -29.17 11.04 3.50
N ILE A 263 -28.24 10.08 3.45
CA ILE A 263 -27.38 9.84 2.30
C ILE A 263 -27.51 8.35 1.92
N LYS A 264 -28.74 7.88 1.68
CA LYS A 264 -29.08 6.43 1.59
C LYS A 264 -28.27 5.66 0.54
N GLN A 265 -28.04 6.22 -0.65
CA GLN A 265 -27.28 5.54 -1.71
C GLN A 265 -25.82 5.38 -1.31
N MET A 266 -25.11 6.48 -0.99
CA MET A 266 -23.71 6.41 -0.53
C MET A 266 -23.55 5.52 0.70
N LYS A 267 -24.44 5.63 1.69
CA LYS A 267 -24.42 4.81 2.90
C LYS A 267 -24.67 3.32 2.64
N THR A 268 -25.29 2.97 1.51
CA THR A 268 -25.43 1.58 1.08
C THR A 268 -24.18 1.14 0.34
N PHE A 269 -23.80 1.84 -0.74
CA PHE A 269 -22.61 1.55 -1.56
C PHE A 269 -21.33 1.46 -0.73
N VAL A 270 -20.99 2.52 0.02
CA VAL A 270 -19.83 2.56 0.93
C VAL A 270 -19.95 1.50 2.03
N SER A 271 -21.15 1.02 2.37
CA SER A 271 -21.35 -0.11 3.31
C SER A 271 -21.26 -1.50 2.67
N GLU A 272 -21.11 -1.61 1.35
CA GLU A 272 -20.84 -2.85 0.63
C GLU A 272 -19.36 -2.98 0.30
N GLU A 273 -18.71 -1.93 -0.21
CA GLU A 273 -17.25 -1.81 -0.31
C GLU A 273 -16.56 -2.07 1.04
N LEU A 274 -17.19 -1.60 2.13
CA LEU A 274 -16.86 -1.87 3.54
C LEU A 274 -16.61 -3.35 3.87
N LYS A 275 -17.19 -4.29 3.11
CA LYS A 275 -17.06 -5.72 3.35
C LYS A 275 -15.74 -6.24 2.77
N GLY A 276 -15.34 -5.77 1.59
CA GLY A 276 -14.02 -6.01 1.01
C GLY A 276 -12.93 -5.37 1.86
N LEU A 277 -12.98 -4.04 2.01
CA LEU A 277 -11.96 -3.27 2.73
C LEU A 277 -11.77 -3.69 4.19
N LYS A 278 -12.82 -4.12 4.91
CA LYS A 278 -12.65 -4.74 6.25
C LYS A 278 -11.93 -6.08 6.20
N GLN A 279 -12.21 -6.89 5.18
CA GLN A 279 -11.61 -8.20 5.02
C GLN A 279 -10.13 -8.04 4.61
N GLU A 280 -9.81 -7.11 3.70
CA GLU A 280 -8.43 -6.75 3.34
C GLU A 280 -7.65 -6.16 4.53
N HIS A 281 -8.10 -5.05 5.13
CA HIS A 281 -7.38 -4.38 6.23
C HIS A 281 -7.11 -5.33 7.42
N ARG A 282 -8.03 -6.28 7.68
CA ARG A 282 -7.88 -7.29 8.73
C ARG A 282 -6.97 -8.46 8.35
N LEU A 283 -6.87 -8.82 7.08
CA LEU A 283 -6.04 -9.94 6.60
C LEU A 283 -4.64 -9.53 6.14
N LEU A 284 -4.37 -8.23 5.95
CA LEU A 284 -3.14 -7.75 5.32
C LEU A 284 -2.43 -6.64 6.10
N SER A 285 -3.03 -5.45 6.17
CA SER A 285 -2.34 -4.26 6.70
C SER A 285 -1.96 -4.43 8.17
N LEU A 286 -2.84 -5.01 8.98
CA LEU A 286 -2.58 -5.35 10.39
C LEU A 286 -1.37 -6.31 10.54
N PRO A 287 -1.37 -7.54 9.99
CA PRO A 287 -0.22 -8.44 10.06
C PRO A 287 1.11 -7.83 9.57
N LEU A 288 1.07 -7.08 8.45
CA LEU A 288 2.25 -6.43 7.87
C LEU A 288 2.86 -5.36 8.78
N LEU A 289 2.03 -4.59 9.50
CA LEU A 289 2.46 -3.51 10.40
C LEU A 289 2.87 -4.06 11.78
N GLU A 290 2.20 -5.08 12.29
CA GLU A 290 2.59 -5.78 13.53
C GLU A 290 3.87 -6.62 13.33
N GLY A 291 4.12 -7.11 12.12
CA GLY A 291 5.29 -7.88 11.74
C GLY A 291 5.24 -9.36 12.15
N PHE A 292 4.04 -9.89 12.35
CA PHE A 292 3.82 -11.34 12.48
C PHE A 292 3.61 -11.99 11.12
N GLU A 293 3.78 -13.31 11.04
CA GLU A 293 3.27 -14.14 9.93
C GLU A 293 3.64 -13.66 8.51
N ILE A 294 4.86 -13.13 8.32
CA ILE A 294 5.42 -12.65 7.02
C ILE A 294 5.17 -13.65 5.87
N ARG A 295 5.26 -14.96 6.13
CA ARG A 295 5.03 -16.00 5.12
C ARG A 295 3.56 -16.09 4.68
N GLU A 296 2.62 -15.81 5.57
CA GLU A 296 1.19 -15.78 5.27
C GLU A 296 0.85 -14.48 4.54
N CYS A 297 1.50 -13.37 4.90
CA CYS A 297 1.44 -12.11 4.14
C CYS A 297 1.93 -12.31 2.69
N ILE A 298 3.10 -12.95 2.49
CA ILE A 298 3.61 -13.29 1.16
C ILE A 298 2.63 -14.20 0.43
N SER A 299 2.15 -15.28 1.06
CA SER A 299 1.22 -16.22 0.42
C SER A 299 -0.13 -15.58 0.06
N TYR A 300 -0.61 -14.59 0.82
CA TYR A 300 -1.76 -13.79 0.44
C TYR A 300 -1.45 -12.95 -0.79
N ILE A 301 -0.33 -12.21 -0.80
CA ILE A 301 0.04 -11.33 -1.93
C ILE A 301 0.24 -12.16 -3.21
N GLU A 302 0.83 -13.35 -3.12
CA GLU A 302 0.89 -14.31 -4.24
C GLU A 302 -0.54 -14.68 -4.72
N GLU A 303 -1.44 -15.10 -3.83
CA GLU A 303 -2.83 -15.42 -4.21
C GLU A 303 -3.61 -14.22 -4.79
N HIS A 304 -3.39 -13.01 -4.27
CA HIS A 304 -4.02 -11.77 -4.72
C HIS A 304 -3.59 -11.38 -6.14
N ILE A 305 -2.29 -11.50 -6.42
CA ILE A 305 -1.70 -11.33 -7.76
C ILE A 305 -2.22 -12.41 -8.71
N ASN A 306 -2.19 -13.69 -8.31
CA ASN A 306 -2.60 -14.82 -9.14
C ASN A 306 -4.10 -14.80 -9.47
N ARG A 307 -4.94 -14.23 -8.60
CA ARG A 307 -6.37 -13.97 -8.85
C ARG A 307 -6.65 -12.65 -9.58
N GLN A 308 -5.62 -11.84 -9.84
CA GLN A 308 -5.70 -10.54 -10.51
C GLN A 308 -6.66 -9.53 -9.86
N VAL A 309 -6.90 -9.61 -8.55
CA VAL A 309 -7.95 -8.87 -7.83
C VAL A 309 -7.85 -7.35 -8.06
N SER A 310 -6.67 -6.79 -7.80
CA SER A 310 -6.34 -5.40 -8.11
C SER A 310 -4.84 -5.24 -8.28
N MET A 311 -4.44 -4.63 -9.39
CA MET A 311 -3.04 -4.30 -9.70
C MET A 311 -2.46 -3.33 -8.66
N LEU A 312 -3.22 -2.28 -8.34
CA LEU A 312 -2.76 -1.21 -7.46
C LEU A 312 -2.62 -1.74 -6.04
N GLU A 313 -3.63 -2.40 -5.46
CA GLU A 313 -3.49 -3.01 -4.12
C GLU A 313 -2.37 -4.04 -4.05
N SER A 314 -2.20 -4.88 -5.09
CA SER A 314 -1.06 -5.80 -5.14
C SER A 314 0.28 -5.05 -5.01
N MET A 315 0.43 -3.91 -5.69
CA MET A 315 1.63 -3.08 -5.61
C MET A 315 1.76 -2.37 -4.26
N ARG A 316 0.66 -1.85 -3.68
CA ARG A 316 0.62 -1.26 -2.32
C ARG A 316 1.17 -2.24 -1.29
N LEU A 317 0.72 -3.50 -1.35
CA LEU A 317 1.06 -4.54 -0.40
C LEU A 317 2.50 -5.02 -0.54
N LEU A 318 3.02 -5.12 -1.77
CA LEU A 318 4.44 -5.38 -2.02
C LEU A 318 5.33 -4.29 -1.43
N CYS A 319 4.98 -3.02 -1.65
CA CYS A 319 5.71 -1.89 -1.09
C CYS A 319 5.61 -1.85 0.44
N LEU A 320 4.42 -2.10 1.00
CA LEU A 320 4.21 -2.11 2.45
C LEU A 320 5.05 -3.18 3.14
N LEU A 321 5.04 -4.42 2.63
CA LEU A 321 5.88 -5.52 3.11
C LEU A 321 7.37 -5.20 2.99
N SER A 322 7.79 -4.56 1.89
CA SER A 322 9.17 -4.12 1.70
C SER A 322 9.57 -3.05 2.75
N LEU A 323 8.75 -2.03 2.99
CA LEU A 323 9.05 -1.01 4.00
C LEU A 323 9.04 -1.57 5.43
N THR A 324 8.12 -2.46 5.79
CA THR A 324 8.04 -3.01 7.16
C THR A 324 9.18 -3.99 7.46
N GLU A 325 9.80 -4.61 6.46
CA GLU A 325 10.89 -5.60 6.60
C GLU A 325 12.29 -5.13 6.17
N ASN A 326 12.49 -3.85 5.82
CA ASN A 326 13.73 -3.33 5.21
C ASN A 326 14.12 -4.03 3.90
N GLY A 327 13.14 -4.20 3.00
CA GLY A 327 13.26 -4.91 1.73
C GLY A 327 12.83 -6.37 1.82
N LEU A 328 12.62 -6.98 0.65
CA LEU A 328 12.24 -8.39 0.50
C LEU A 328 13.49 -9.27 0.32
N LEU A 329 13.43 -10.53 0.77
CA LEU A 329 14.49 -11.50 0.52
C LEU A 329 14.70 -11.69 -1.01
N PRO A 330 15.95 -11.82 -1.51
CA PRO A 330 16.25 -12.01 -2.93
C PRO A 330 15.43 -13.06 -3.68
N LYS A 331 15.09 -14.18 -3.02
CA LYS A 331 14.24 -15.22 -3.60
C LYS A 331 12.79 -14.73 -3.79
N ASP A 332 12.24 -14.11 -2.75
CA ASP A 332 10.81 -13.82 -2.67
C ASP A 332 10.49 -12.53 -3.45
N TYR A 333 11.40 -11.54 -3.45
CA TYR A 333 11.37 -10.38 -4.35
C TYR A 333 11.23 -10.81 -5.83
N ARG A 334 12.05 -11.78 -6.26
CA ARG A 334 12.04 -12.29 -7.64
C ARG A 334 10.80 -13.15 -7.94
N SER A 335 10.32 -13.93 -6.96
CA SER A 335 9.07 -14.70 -7.07
C SER A 335 7.86 -13.79 -7.30
N LEU A 336 7.71 -12.79 -6.43
CA LEU A 336 6.60 -11.85 -6.44
C LEU A 336 6.64 -10.95 -7.68
N LYS A 337 7.82 -10.44 -8.06
CA LYS A 337 8.00 -9.67 -9.31
C LYS A 337 7.63 -10.50 -10.55
N ALA A 338 8.07 -11.76 -10.62
CA ALA A 338 7.76 -12.62 -11.77
C ALA A 338 6.26 -12.93 -11.86
N GLN A 339 5.58 -13.20 -10.74
CA GLN A 339 4.13 -13.41 -10.69
C GLN A 339 3.34 -12.14 -11.06
N PHE A 340 3.76 -10.97 -10.57
CA PHE A 340 3.13 -9.69 -10.89
C PHE A 340 3.21 -9.40 -12.40
N LEU A 341 4.40 -9.54 -13.01
CA LEU A 341 4.60 -9.26 -14.44
C LEU A 341 3.92 -10.29 -15.35
N GLN A 342 3.73 -11.54 -14.90
CA GLN A 342 2.91 -12.54 -15.61
C GLN A 342 1.42 -12.22 -15.55
N SER A 343 0.93 -11.70 -14.42
CA SER A 343 -0.48 -11.39 -14.20
C SER A 343 -0.89 -10.08 -14.88
N TYR A 344 -0.21 -8.98 -14.54
CA TYR A 344 -0.59 -7.62 -14.95
C TYR A 344 0.14 -7.10 -16.19
N GLY A 345 1.26 -7.74 -16.59
CA GLY A 345 1.98 -7.44 -17.83
C GLY A 345 3.41 -6.94 -17.62
N ALA A 346 4.21 -7.04 -18.69
CA ALA A 346 5.63 -6.73 -18.66
C ALA A 346 5.96 -5.24 -18.58
N ASP A 347 5.03 -4.34 -18.93
CA ASP A 347 5.28 -2.89 -18.94
C ASP A 347 5.55 -2.32 -17.52
N HIS A 348 4.97 -2.96 -16.49
CA HIS A 348 5.24 -2.65 -15.08
C HIS A 348 6.70 -2.94 -14.64
N LEU A 349 7.54 -3.49 -15.52
CA LEU A 349 8.97 -3.65 -15.28
C LEU A 349 9.68 -2.30 -15.06
N LEU A 350 9.16 -1.21 -15.65
CA LEU A 350 9.56 0.16 -15.34
C LEU A 350 9.04 0.61 -13.96
N THR A 351 7.79 0.30 -13.61
CA THR A 351 7.23 0.57 -12.28
C THR A 351 8.09 -0.07 -11.18
N PHE A 352 8.47 -1.34 -11.32
CA PHE A 352 9.41 -2.01 -10.40
C PHE A 352 10.80 -1.35 -10.34
N SER A 353 11.23 -0.64 -11.38
CA SER A 353 12.47 0.14 -11.34
C SER A 353 12.30 1.41 -10.50
N ASN A 354 11.22 2.15 -10.75
CA ASN A 354 10.90 3.39 -10.05
C ASN A 354 10.65 3.15 -8.54
N LEU A 355 9.92 2.09 -8.19
CA LEU A 355 9.67 1.70 -6.79
C LEU A 355 10.94 1.25 -6.07
N LYS A 356 11.90 0.65 -6.79
CA LYS A 356 13.22 0.32 -6.23
C LYS A 356 14.07 1.57 -6.02
N GLN A 357 14.02 2.53 -6.95
CA GLN A 357 14.71 3.83 -6.86
C GLN A 357 14.18 4.68 -5.69
N LEU A 358 12.86 4.67 -5.46
CA LEU A 358 12.19 5.32 -4.33
C LEU A 358 12.37 4.60 -2.98
N GLY A 359 13.06 3.45 -2.93
CA GLY A 359 13.19 2.64 -1.72
C GLY A 359 11.91 1.89 -1.28
N LEU A 360 10.79 2.09 -1.98
CA LEU A 360 9.49 1.48 -1.69
C LEU A 360 9.53 -0.04 -1.81
N LEU A 361 10.11 -0.58 -2.89
CA LEU A 361 10.13 -2.00 -3.20
C LEU A 361 11.56 -2.46 -3.55
N VAL A 362 12.30 -2.92 -2.53
CA VAL A 362 13.73 -3.22 -2.66
C VAL A 362 14.09 -4.67 -2.30
N GLU A 363 15.21 -5.13 -2.84
CA GLU A 363 15.80 -6.44 -2.58
C GLU A 363 16.87 -6.31 -1.48
N GLN A 364 16.80 -7.15 -0.44
CA GLN A 364 17.76 -7.12 0.68
C GLN A 364 19.19 -7.44 0.22
N GLN A 365 20.12 -6.51 0.44
CA GLN A 365 21.50 -6.64 0.01
C GLN A 365 22.30 -7.62 0.90
N PRO A 366 22.97 -8.64 0.32
CA PRO A 366 23.79 -9.59 1.06
C PRO A 366 25.15 -8.96 1.42
N GLY A 367 25.24 -8.32 2.58
CA GLY A 367 26.53 -7.86 3.13
C GLY A 367 26.46 -7.05 4.44
N GLU A 368 25.42 -6.25 4.63
CA GLU A 368 25.41 -5.22 5.69
C GLU A 368 25.43 -5.74 7.14
N THR A 369 25.10 -7.00 7.43
CA THR A 369 25.04 -7.50 8.82
C THR A 369 25.34 -9.00 8.96
N LEU A 370 26.35 -9.54 8.26
CA LEU A 370 26.80 -10.94 8.40
C LEU A 370 28.33 -11.07 8.45
N THR A 371 28.96 -10.69 9.57
CA THR A 371 30.44 -10.79 9.74
C THR A 371 30.94 -11.31 11.09
N VAL A 372 30.15 -11.27 12.17
CA VAL A 372 30.66 -11.59 13.54
C VAL A 372 30.11 -12.88 14.14
N MET A 373 28.86 -13.28 13.83
CA MET A 373 28.18 -14.37 14.56
C MET A 373 28.20 -15.72 13.84
N GLU A 374 28.05 -15.74 12.50
CA GLU A 374 28.08 -16.97 11.70
C GLU A 374 29.40 -17.74 11.81
N SER A 375 30.54 -17.02 11.93
CA SER A 375 31.87 -17.61 12.06
C SER A 375 32.06 -18.50 13.30
N ARG A 376 31.17 -18.37 14.30
CA ARG A 376 31.10 -19.22 15.49
C ARG A 376 30.08 -20.36 15.36
N VAL A 377 28.94 -20.12 14.71
CA VAL A 377 27.84 -21.11 14.60
C VAL A 377 28.09 -22.11 13.45
N GLY A 378 28.59 -21.64 12.31
CA GLY A 378 28.89 -22.48 11.14
C GLY A 378 29.97 -23.54 11.35
N LYS A 379 30.68 -23.51 12.49
CA LYS A 379 31.64 -24.55 12.91
C LYS A 379 31.03 -25.65 13.79
N LEU A 380 29.72 -25.61 14.10
CA LEU A 380 29.08 -26.53 15.05
C LEU A 380 27.86 -27.30 14.52
N VAL A 381 27.42 -27.11 13.27
CA VAL A 381 26.17 -27.71 12.74
C VAL A 381 26.38 -28.37 11.38
N ASN A 382 26.00 -29.65 11.24
CA ASN A 382 26.08 -30.37 9.96
C ASN A 382 25.08 -29.83 8.92
N ASP A 383 25.49 -29.86 7.65
CA ASP A 383 24.88 -29.12 6.53
C ASP A 383 23.35 -29.22 6.38
N LYS A 384 22.77 -30.38 6.68
CA LYS A 384 21.33 -30.64 6.46
C LYS A 384 20.39 -30.03 7.52
N THR A 385 20.91 -29.70 8.71
CA THR A 385 20.18 -28.91 9.71
C THR A 385 20.65 -27.45 9.75
N ALA A 386 21.85 -27.16 9.24
CA ALA A 386 22.37 -25.81 9.11
C ALA A 386 21.40 -24.92 8.33
N GLY A 387 21.07 -25.24 7.07
CA GLY A 387 20.22 -24.38 6.22
C GLY A 387 18.88 -23.96 6.86
N LYS A 388 18.14 -24.90 7.46
CA LYS A 388 16.86 -24.58 8.13
C LYS A 388 17.00 -23.70 9.37
N LEU A 389 18.16 -23.76 10.06
CA LEU A 389 18.47 -22.86 11.16
C LEU A 389 18.99 -21.53 10.65
N THR A 390 19.82 -21.49 9.61
CA THR A 390 20.30 -20.25 8.98
C THR A 390 19.14 -19.44 8.41
N ASP A 391 18.17 -20.05 7.73
CA ASP A 391 16.94 -19.39 7.26
C ASP A 391 16.12 -18.79 8.42
N ALA A 392 16.08 -19.47 9.58
CA ALA A 392 15.38 -18.99 10.76
C ALA A 392 16.16 -17.90 11.51
N PHE A 393 17.49 -17.95 11.51
CA PHE A 393 18.36 -16.98 12.15
C PHE A 393 18.59 -15.72 11.32
N SER A 394 18.64 -15.81 9.98
CA SER A 394 18.66 -14.62 9.10
C SER A 394 17.36 -13.84 9.23
N SER A 395 16.22 -14.54 9.29
CA SER A 395 14.90 -14.00 9.66
C SER A 395 14.84 -13.39 11.08
N LEU A 396 15.84 -13.64 11.94
CA LEU A 396 15.93 -13.13 13.31
C LEU A 396 17.02 -12.04 13.49
N ALA A 397 17.89 -11.83 12.49
CA ALA A 397 19.17 -11.14 12.64
C ALA A 397 19.23 -9.70 12.08
N LYS A 398 18.11 -9.11 11.66
CA LYS A 398 17.94 -7.66 11.54
C LYS A 398 16.59 -7.28 12.18
N LYS A 399 16.61 -6.26 13.07
CA LYS A 399 15.37 -5.56 13.46
C LYS A 399 15.14 -4.48 12.41
N SER A 400 14.05 -4.57 11.63
CA SER A 400 13.78 -3.56 10.60
C SER A 400 13.65 -2.15 11.19
N ASN A 401 13.88 -1.14 10.35
CA ASN A 401 13.85 0.26 10.76
C ASN A 401 12.43 0.62 11.21
N PHE A 402 11.40 0.22 10.46
CA PHE A 402 10.01 0.35 10.85
C PHE A 402 9.70 -0.32 12.20
N ARG A 403 10.11 -1.60 12.38
CA ARG A 403 9.94 -2.34 13.65
C ARG A 403 10.72 -1.73 14.82
N ALA A 404 11.68 -0.84 14.57
CA ALA A 404 12.44 -0.12 15.60
C ALA A 404 11.89 1.29 15.88
N LEU A 405 11.42 2.01 14.85
CA LEU A 405 10.64 3.25 14.99
C LEU A 405 9.33 2.99 15.73
N SER A 406 8.58 1.96 15.31
CA SER A 406 7.31 1.54 15.92
C SER A 406 7.44 1.26 17.42
N ARG A 407 8.53 0.61 17.85
CA ARG A 407 8.81 0.36 19.28
C ARG A 407 9.32 1.58 20.06
N ARG A 408 9.77 2.66 19.40
CA ARG A 408 10.27 3.90 20.05
C ARG A 408 9.18 4.96 20.16
N LEU A 409 8.34 5.07 19.13
CA LEU A 409 7.26 6.05 19.03
C LEU A 409 5.87 5.44 19.37
N ASN A 410 5.81 4.15 19.68
CA ASN A 410 4.56 3.38 19.90
C ASN A 410 3.60 3.50 18.71
N LEU A 411 4.10 3.32 17.48
CA LEU A 411 3.29 3.45 16.26
C LEU A 411 2.27 2.33 16.10
N VAL A 412 2.53 1.14 16.64
CA VAL A 412 1.60 0.00 16.67
C VAL A 412 1.16 -0.20 18.12
N PRO A 413 -0.05 0.24 18.52
CA PRO A 413 -0.50 0.20 19.91
C PRO A 413 -0.67 -1.24 20.42
N LYS A 414 0.03 -1.58 21.50
CA LYS A 414 -0.07 -2.88 22.15
C LYS A 414 -1.15 -2.87 23.24
N SER A 415 -2.37 -3.26 22.90
CA SER A 415 -3.40 -3.57 23.90
C SER A 415 -4.01 -4.94 23.63
N ASP A 416 -4.02 -5.79 24.66
CA ASP A 416 -4.73 -7.09 24.65
C ASP A 416 -6.27 -6.93 24.67
N GLU A 417 -6.75 -5.69 24.81
CA GLU A 417 -8.15 -5.29 24.77
C GLU A 417 -8.58 -4.78 23.38
N GLU A 418 -9.82 -5.08 22.98
CA GLU A 418 -10.41 -4.65 21.71
C GLU A 418 -10.51 -3.11 21.64
N TYR A 419 -9.93 -2.51 20.59
CA TYR A 419 -9.87 -1.05 20.43
C TYR A 419 -11.27 -0.46 20.18
N ASP A 420 -11.81 0.30 21.13
CA ASP A 420 -13.14 0.91 20.98
C ASP A 420 -13.13 2.12 20.06
N LEU A 421 -13.41 1.88 18.78
CA LEU A 421 -13.50 2.88 17.71
C LEU A 421 -14.61 3.92 17.88
N ARG A 422 -15.43 3.84 18.95
CA ARG A 422 -16.44 4.85 19.34
C ARG A 422 -15.89 5.88 20.33
N VAL A 423 -14.81 5.55 21.03
CA VAL A 423 -14.12 6.43 21.99
C VAL A 423 -12.62 6.32 21.71
N PRO A 424 -12.14 6.87 20.56
CA PRO A 424 -10.75 6.75 20.16
C PRO A 424 -9.83 7.41 21.18
N ARG A 425 -8.91 6.61 21.76
CA ARG A 425 -7.98 7.03 22.82
C ARG A 425 -6.69 7.67 22.30
N ASP A 426 -6.37 7.43 21.03
CA ASP A 426 -5.15 7.83 20.36
C ASP A 426 -5.40 7.96 18.84
N MET A 427 -4.43 8.49 18.10
CA MET A 427 -4.52 8.70 16.65
C MET A 427 -4.65 7.40 15.82
N ALA A 428 -4.48 6.20 16.40
CA ALA A 428 -4.51 4.95 15.61
C ALA A 428 -5.92 4.58 15.11
N TYR A 429 -6.95 5.25 15.63
CA TYR A 429 -8.34 5.02 15.22
C TYR A 429 -8.58 5.18 13.71
N ILE A 430 -7.77 6.01 13.04
CA ILE A 430 -7.83 6.24 11.58
C ILE A 430 -7.45 5.01 10.75
N PHE A 431 -6.83 4.01 11.38
CA PHE A 431 -6.45 2.70 10.84
C PHE A 431 -6.97 1.57 11.76
N SER A 432 -8.21 1.69 12.24
CA SER A 432 -8.88 0.71 13.11
C SER A 432 -8.14 0.35 14.42
N GLY A 433 -7.24 1.21 14.90
CA GLY A 433 -6.41 0.97 16.09
C GLY A 433 -5.06 0.30 15.81
N ALA A 434 -4.79 -0.08 14.57
CA ALA A 434 -3.60 -0.84 14.17
C ALA A 434 -2.31 -0.02 14.20
N TYR A 435 -2.38 1.24 13.77
CA TYR A 435 -1.22 2.05 13.42
C TYR A 435 -1.49 3.54 13.58
N ILE A 436 -0.55 4.26 14.19
CA ILE A 436 -0.49 5.73 14.20
C ILE A 436 0.48 6.18 13.11
N PRO A 437 0.11 7.15 12.24
CA PRO A 437 1.03 7.72 11.27
C PRO A 437 2.35 8.16 11.89
N LEU A 438 3.46 7.74 11.28
CA LEU A 438 4.79 8.17 11.71
C LEU A 438 4.90 9.71 11.59
N SER A 439 4.40 10.30 10.50
CA SER A 439 4.35 11.75 10.31
C SER A 439 3.66 12.49 11.47
N CYS A 440 2.46 12.06 11.85
CA CYS A 440 1.65 12.70 12.89
C CYS A 440 2.21 12.42 14.30
N LYS A 441 2.78 11.24 14.53
CA LYS A 441 3.45 10.91 15.80
C LYS A 441 4.74 11.71 15.99
N LEU A 442 5.50 12.01 14.92
CA LEU A 442 6.66 12.90 15.00
C LEU A 442 6.23 14.32 15.40
N ILE A 443 5.16 14.87 14.80
CA ILE A 443 4.61 16.19 15.17
C ILE A 443 4.22 16.23 16.66
N GLU A 444 3.43 15.26 17.11
CA GLU A 444 3.04 15.12 18.52
C GLU A 444 4.27 15.05 19.45
N GLN A 445 5.25 14.17 19.16
CA GLN A 445 6.42 13.98 19.99
C GLN A 445 7.38 15.19 20.00
N VAL A 446 7.44 15.99 18.93
CA VAL A 446 8.17 17.28 18.91
C VAL A 446 7.42 18.37 19.68
N LEU A 447 6.09 18.44 19.57
CA LEU A 447 5.26 19.39 20.33
C LEU A 447 5.33 19.13 21.84
N GLU A 448 5.39 17.87 22.26
CA GLU A 448 5.52 17.48 23.68
C GLU A 448 6.90 17.79 24.27
N ARG A 449 7.93 18.00 23.43
CA ARG A 449 9.31 18.31 23.84
C ARG A 449 9.77 19.73 23.49
N ASP A 450 8.92 20.49 22.80
CA ASP A 450 9.21 21.83 22.24
C ASP A 450 10.44 21.86 21.28
N GLY A 451 10.78 20.70 20.69
CA GLY A 451 11.95 20.47 19.85
C GLY A 451 12.27 18.99 19.59
N TRP A 452 13.33 18.73 18.82
CA TRP A 452 13.80 17.38 18.44
C TRP A 452 14.64 16.66 19.51
N THR A 453 14.94 17.30 20.63
CA THR A 453 15.80 16.74 21.69
C THR A 453 15.23 15.46 22.28
N GLY A 454 16.01 14.39 22.34
CA GLY A 454 15.55 13.04 22.72
C GLY A 454 14.94 12.22 21.57
N LEU A 455 14.91 12.74 20.35
CA LEU A 455 14.50 12.04 19.13
C LEU A 455 15.67 11.78 18.15
N GLU A 456 16.92 12.05 18.55
CA GLU A 456 18.11 12.01 17.67
C GLU A 456 18.39 10.63 17.06
N GLU A 457 17.98 9.55 17.75
CA GLU A 457 18.05 8.20 17.19
C GLU A 457 16.91 7.91 16.20
N VAL A 458 15.75 8.55 16.38
CA VAL A 458 14.59 8.45 15.49
C VAL A 458 14.86 9.23 14.19
N THR A 459 15.32 10.47 14.27
CA THR A 459 15.68 11.28 13.10
C THR A 459 16.78 10.62 12.27
N ARG A 460 17.84 10.11 12.92
CA ARG A 460 18.91 9.34 12.26
C ARG A 460 18.41 8.08 11.55
N MET A 461 17.34 7.45 12.02
CA MET A 461 16.70 6.30 11.34
C MET A 461 15.83 6.71 10.14
N LEU A 462 15.56 8.00 9.99
CA LEU A 462 14.77 8.63 8.92
C LEU A 462 15.66 9.48 8.00
N ASN A 463 16.91 9.05 7.82
CA ASN A 463 17.97 9.74 7.04
C ASN A 463 18.37 11.16 7.56
N GLY A 464 17.86 11.58 8.71
CA GLY A 464 18.21 12.86 9.35
C GLY A 464 17.56 14.07 8.69
N HIS A 465 18.33 15.14 8.52
CA HIS A 465 17.87 16.44 8.00
C HIS A 465 16.78 17.11 8.87
N GLU A 466 16.73 16.82 10.17
CA GLU A 466 15.91 17.54 11.13
C GLU A 466 16.43 18.97 11.36
N PHE A 467 15.52 19.92 11.62
CA PHE A 467 15.85 21.26 12.07
C PHE A 467 14.75 21.88 12.93
N ALA A 468 15.14 22.80 13.80
CA ALA A 468 14.24 23.64 14.59
C ALA A 468 14.85 25.05 14.69
N VAL A 469 14.09 26.07 14.29
CA VAL A 469 14.49 27.48 14.33
C VAL A 469 13.41 28.30 15.03
N THR A 470 13.83 29.23 15.89
CA THR A 470 12.93 30.15 16.61
C THR A 470 13.08 31.56 16.04
N GLY A 471 11.96 32.25 15.82
CA GLY A 471 11.94 33.61 15.29
C GLY A 471 12.57 34.63 16.25
N SER A 472 13.16 35.69 15.70
CA SER A 472 14.02 36.67 16.39
C SER A 472 13.29 37.70 17.29
N ASN A 473 12.11 37.36 17.81
CA ASN A 473 11.35 38.22 18.73
C ASN A 473 11.76 37.99 20.20
N GLY A 474 12.08 39.07 20.91
CA GLY A 474 12.90 39.02 22.12
C GLY A 474 12.20 38.67 23.44
N SER A 475 12.90 37.85 24.24
CA SER A 475 12.98 37.83 25.72
C SER A 475 11.74 37.72 26.63
N ASP A 476 10.52 38.10 26.23
CA ASP A 476 9.37 38.18 27.15
C ASP A 476 8.55 36.87 27.24
N ALA A 477 9.22 35.80 27.69
CA ALA A 477 8.72 34.43 27.72
C ALA A 477 7.64 34.14 28.80
N ARG A 478 6.62 35.00 28.95
CA ARG A 478 5.63 34.89 30.05
C ARG A 478 4.14 34.92 29.66
N VAL A 479 3.78 35.15 28.41
CA VAL A 479 2.40 34.94 27.90
C VAL A 479 2.47 34.29 26.52
N LYS A 480 1.97 33.05 26.38
CA LYS A 480 1.71 32.46 25.06
C LYS A 480 0.47 33.12 24.47
N THR A 481 0.64 33.87 23.37
CA THR A 481 -0.49 34.41 22.60
C THR A 481 -1.34 33.29 22.01
N ASP A 482 -2.60 33.56 21.68
CA ASP A 482 -3.47 32.55 21.04
C ASP A 482 -2.91 32.09 19.68
N SER A 483 -2.20 32.96 18.96
CA SER A 483 -1.47 32.60 17.73
C SER A 483 -0.35 31.59 17.95
N GLN A 484 0.32 31.56 19.11
CA GLN A 484 1.29 30.51 19.46
C GLN A 484 0.65 29.13 19.71
N ARG A 485 -0.69 29.01 19.60
CA ARG A 485 -1.41 27.73 19.58
C ARG A 485 -1.81 27.29 18.16
N ILE A 486 -1.74 28.17 17.17
CA ILE A 486 -2.01 27.83 15.76
C ILE A 486 -0.74 27.20 15.17
N ILE A 487 -0.91 26.01 14.58
CA ILE A 487 0.16 25.19 14.02
C ILE A 487 -0.15 24.93 12.55
N LEU A 488 0.73 25.37 11.65
CA LEU A 488 0.71 25.01 10.24
C LEU A 488 1.54 23.73 10.03
N VAL A 489 1.02 22.76 9.30
CA VAL A 489 1.75 21.55 8.89
C VAL A 489 1.74 21.47 7.37
N MET A 490 2.93 21.45 6.76
CA MET A 490 3.13 21.41 5.32
C MET A 490 3.84 20.11 4.94
N PHE A 491 3.13 19.25 4.19
CA PHE A 491 3.67 18.00 3.66
C PHE A 491 4.20 18.20 2.24
N LEU A 492 5.50 18.05 2.04
CA LEU A 492 6.15 18.14 0.73
C LEU A 492 6.15 16.75 0.07
N GLY A 493 5.35 16.59 -0.98
CA GLY A 493 5.06 15.29 -1.60
C GLY A 493 3.71 14.68 -1.21
N GLY A 494 2.86 15.39 -0.45
CA GLY A 494 1.44 15.06 -0.26
C GLY A 494 1.05 14.56 1.13
N CYS A 495 -0.24 14.68 1.45
CA CYS A 495 -0.85 14.30 2.73
C CYS A 495 -2.13 13.50 2.48
N THR A 496 -2.43 12.53 3.34
CA THR A 496 -3.67 11.73 3.29
C THR A 496 -4.78 12.34 4.14
N PHE A 497 -6.05 12.06 3.82
CA PHE A 497 -7.17 12.48 4.66
C PHE A 497 -7.20 11.73 6.01
N SER A 498 -6.58 10.55 6.10
CA SER A 498 -6.22 9.91 7.38
C SER A 498 -5.28 10.80 8.22
N GLU A 499 -4.17 11.28 7.67
CA GLU A 499 -3.24 12.19 8.38
C GLU A 499 -3.92 13.50 8.79
N ILE A 500 -4.74 14.09 7.92
CA ILE A 500 -5.53 15.29 8.26
C ILE A 500 -6.49 14.98 9.43
N SER A 501 -7.17 13.83 9.41
CA SER A 501 -8.05 13.40 10.51
C SER A 501 -7.29 13.16 11.82
N ALA A 502 -6.06 12.65 11.75
CA ALA A 502 -5.17 12.44 12.89
C ALA A 502 -4.68 13.78 13.49
N LEU A 503 -4.29 14.74 12.66
CA LEU A 503 -3.90 16.08 13.10
C LEU A 503 -5.07 16.87 13.70
N ARG A 504 -6.27 16.72 13.13
CA ARG A 504 -7.52 17.24 13.72
C ARG A 504 -7.84 16.57 15.07
N PHE A 505 -7.57 15.28 15.23
CA PHE A 505 -7.70 14.59 16.51
C PHE A 505 -6.69 15.14 17.54
N LEU A 506 -5.42 15.23 17.18
CA LEU A 506 -4.35 15.77 18.02
C LEU A 506 -4.63 17.22 18.46
N GLY A 507 -5.10 18.06 17.53
CA GLY A 507 -5.53 19.43 17.82
C GLY A 507 -6.68 19.49 18.83
N ARG A 508 -7.68 18.60 18.72
CA ARG A 508 -8.75 18.45 19.71
C ARG A 508 -8.21 17.98 21.07
N GLU A 509 -7.40 16.93 21.12
CA GLU A 509 -6.87 16.37 22.38
C GLU A 509 -6.07 17.41 23.20
N LYS A 510 -5.14 18.13 22.56
CA LYS A 510 -4.33 19.15 23.24
C LYS A 510 -5.16 20.39 23.61
N ALA A 511 -6.22 20.72 22.87
CA ALA A 511 -7.20 21.75 23.25
C ALA A 511 -8.10 21.32 24.42
N GLU A 512 -8.64 20.09 24.39
CA GLU A 512 -9.51 19.53 25.44
C GLU A 512 -8.78 19.37 26.77
N SER A 513 -7.49 19.07 26.76
CA SER A 513 -6.64 19.05 27.96
C SER A 513 -6.63 20.39 28.70
N VAL A 514 -6.66 21.51 27.98
CA VAL A 514 -6.76 22.87 28.54
C VAL A 514 -8.21 23.25 28.84
N ALA A 515 -9.13 22.95 27.92
CA ALA A 515 -10.54 23.28 28.04
C ALA A 515 -11.24 22.52 29.18
N CYS A 516 -10.80 21.30 29.54
CA CYS A 516 -11.31 20.55 30.68
C CYS A 516 -11.05 21.29 32.00
N LEU A 517 -9.83 21.78 32.19
CA LEU A 517 -9.45 22.58 33.35
C LEU A 517 -10.18 23.94 33.35
N ASN A 518 -10.23 24.65 32.21
CA ASN A 518 -10.97 25.90 32.08
C ASN A 518 -12.47 25.73 32.37
N LYS A 519 -13.10 24.66 31.85
CA LYS A 519 -14.52 24.34 32.06
C LYS A 519 -14.83 24.00 33.51
N ALA A 520 -13.95 23.28 34.19
CA ALA A 520 -14.06 23.04 35.63
C ALA A 520 -13.94 24.34 36.45
N LEU A 521 -13.02 25.24 36.08
CA LEU A 521 -12.84 26.55 36.70
C LEU A 521 -14.00 27.51 36.41
N CYS A 522 -14.58 27.49 35.20
CA CYS A 522 -15.76 28.26 34.84
C CYS A 522 -16.98 27.77 35.62
N HIS A 523 -17.24 26.45 35.63
CA HIS A 523 -18.35 25.87 36.41
C HIS A 523 -18.21 26.18 37.92
N LEU A 524 -16.99 26.17 38.47
CA LEU A 524 -16.72 26.66 39.83
C LEU A 524 -17.04 28.15 40.01
N LYS A 525 -16.67 29.01 39.04
CA LYS A 525 -17.01 30.45 39.06
C LYS A 525 -18.52 30.68 38.98
N ASP A 526 -19.23 29.91 38.16
CA ASP A 526 -20.69 29.98 37.99
C ASP A 526 -21.40 29.60 39.31
N ILE A 527 -20.99 28.48 39.92
CA ILE A 527 -21.45 28.06 41.26
C ILE A 527 -21.15 29.14 42.32
N TRP A 528 -19.99 29.81 42.25
CA TRP A 528 -19.66 30.90 43.17
C TRP A 528 -20.45 32.19 42.90
N GLU A 529 -20.94 32.42 41.68
CA GLU A 529 -21.84 33.53 41.35
C GLU A 529 -23.28 33.23 41.80
N GLU A 530 -23.78 32.00 41.62
CA GLU A 530 -25.07 31.55 42.17
C GLU A 530 -25.13 31.62 43.70
N ILE A 531 -24.03 31.29 44.38
CA ILE A 531 -23.90 31.37 45.85
C ILE A 531 -23.61 32.82 46.32
N GLY A 532 -23.41 33.77 45.41
CA GLY A 532 -23.22 35.20 45.73
C GLY A 532 -21.87 35.54 46.37
N ILE A 533 -20.81 34.80 46.03
CA ILE A 533 -19.49 34.96 46.65
C ILE A 533 -18.76 36.22 46.10
N PRO A 534 -18.26 37.11 46.98
CA PRO A 534 -17.51 38.31 46.58
C PRO A 534 -16.32 38.02 45.65
N GLU A 535 -16.06 38.92 44.70
CA GLU A 535 -15.09 38.72 43.62
C GLU A 535 -13.63 38.60 44.12
N ASP A 536 -13.28 39.31 45.19
CA ASP A 536 -12.01 39.18 45.90
C ASP A 536 -11.82 37.77 46.49
N GLN A 537 -12.88 37.18 47.07
CA GLN A 537 -12.85 35.82 47.58
C GLN A 537 -12.82 34.78 46.46
N ARG A 538 -13.51 35.03 45.34
CA ARG A 538 -13.42 34.18 44.14
C ARG A 538 -12.01 34.20 43.56
N LEU A 539 -11.37 35.37 43.47
CA LEU A 539 -9.97 35.51 43.03
C LEU A 539 -9.00 34.79 43.97
N GLN A 540 -9.18 34.90 45.29
CA GLN A 540 -8.39 34.11 46.25
C GLN A 540 -8.56 32.60 46.04
N ARG A 541 -9.79 32.10 45.88
CA ARG A 541 -10.07 30.67 45.64
C ARG A 541 -9.44 30.17 44.34
N THR A 542 -9.54 30.92 43.25
CA THR A 542 -8.85 30.60 41.98
C THR A 542 -7.33 30.54 42.16
N ASN A 543 -6.73 31.47 42.92
CA ASN A 543 -5.30 31.42 43.23
C ASN A 543 -4.93 30.21 44.12
N VAL A 544 -5.78 29.79 45.06
CA VAL A 544 -5.55 28.56 45.85
C VAL A 544 -5.56 27.33 44.95
N VAL A 545 -6.52 27.20 44.03
CA VAL A 545 -6.55 26.09 43.05
C VAL A 545 -5.31 26.11 42.15
N LYS A 546 -4.94 27.28 41.62
CA LYS A 546 -3.73 27.46 40.80
C LYS A 546 -2.45 27.07 41.57
N ASN A 547 -2.33 27.45 42.83
CA ASN A 547 -1.21 27.09 43.69
C ASN A 547 -1.19 25.59 44.04
N HIS A 548 -2.35 24.94 44.16
CA HIS A 548 -2.43 23.51 44.41
C HIS A 548 -2.01 22.68 43.17
N ILE A 549 -2.47 23.08 41.98
CA ILE A 549 -2.02 22.49 40.70
C ILE A 549 -0.51 22.71 40.52
N LYS A 550 0.01 23.91 40.80
CA LYS A 550 1.46 24.16 40.79
C LYS A 550 2.19 23.27 41.78
N GLY A 551 1.69 23.13 43.01
CA GLY A 551 2.31 22.29 44.04
C GLY A 551 2.37 20.81 43.64
N LEU A 552 1.35 20.28 42.96
CA LEU A 552 1.37 18.93 42.39
C LEU A 552 2.48 18.79 41.34
N LEU A 553 2.61 19.74 40.42
CA LEU A 553 3.68 19.73 39.40
C LEU A 553 5.08 19.89 40.04
N ASP A 554 5.25 20.80 40.99
CA ASP A 554 6.50 21.00 41.72
C ASP A 554 6.90 19.71 42.50
N MET A 555 5.94 18.97 43.06
CA MET A 555 6.18 17.67 43.70
C MET A 555 6.59 16.59 42.69
N MET A 556 5.88 16.46 41.56
CA MET A 556 6.23 15.48 40.50
C MET A 556 7.65 15.73 39.94
N ILE A 557 8.01 17.00 39.72
CA ILE A 557 9.37 17.39 39.33
C ILE A 557 10.39 16.95 40.40
N THR A 558 10.08 17.17 41.68
CA THR A 558 10.96 16.77 42.80
C THR A 558 11.13 15.24 42.89
N GLU A 559 10.07 14.46 42.62
CA GLU A 559 10.14 12.99 42.60
C GLU A 559 10.98 12.46 41.43
N GLU A 560 10.89 13.07 40.24
CA GLU A 560 11.73 12.73 39.08
C GLU A 560 13.18 13.19 39.23
N GLU A 561 13.45 14.37 39.82
CA GLU A 561 14.82 14.76 40.17
C GLU A 561 15.44 13.83 41.23
N SER A 562 14.62 13.32 42.16
CA SER A 562 15.00 12.27 43.12
C SER A 562 15.25 10.92 42.43
N LEU A 563 14.44 10.54 41.43
CA LEU A 563 14.67 9.32 40.65
C LEU A 563 15.95 9.42 39.81
N ARG A 564 16.15 10.53 39.10
CA ARG A 564 17.37 10.85 38.35
C ARG A 564 18.61 10.80 39.23
N THR A 565 18.56 11.42 40.41
CA THR A 565 19.67 11.39 41.38
C THR A 565 19.96 9.96 41.85
N ARG A 566 18.94 9.18 42.21
CA ARG A 566 19.10 7.76 42.60
C ARG A 566 19.69 6.90 41.47
N LEU A 567 19.27 7.11 40.23
CA LEU A 567 19.80 6.40 39.06
C LEU A 567 21.28 6.73 38.83
N LEU A 568 21.68 8.01 38.93
CA LEU A 568 23.08 8.42 38.84
C LEU A 568 23.94 7.81 39.96
N SER A 569 23.46 7.82 41.21
CA SER A 569 24.14 7.14 42.33
C SER A 569 24.24 5.63 42.14
N SER A 570 23.23 5.00 41.54
CA SER A 570 23.24 3.57 41.21
C SER A 570 24.27 3.25 40.12
N ILE A 571 24.36 4.05 39.07
CA ILE A 571 25.38 3.93 38.01
C ILE A 571 26.79 4.09 38.60
N GLU A 572 27.00 5.06 39.51
CA GLU A 572 28.28 5.24 40.19
C GLU A 572 28.63 4.07 41.14
N ALA A 573 27.64 3.50 41.83
CA ALA A 573 27.82 2.32 42.67
C ALA A 573 28.16 1.07 41.82
N CYS A 574 27.47 0.85 40.70
CA CYS A 574 27.79 -0.22 39.75
C CYS A 574 29.17 -0.04 39.14
N ARG A 575 29.61 1.20 38.84
CA ARG A 575 30.97 1.48 38.38
C ARG A 575 32.01 1.10 39.43
N LYS A 576 31.82 1.50 40.70
CA LYS A 576 32.71 1.11 41.82
C LYS A 576 32.73 -0.41 42.07
N GLN A 577 31.62 -1.10 41.85
CA GLN A 577 31.57 -2.57 41.90
C GLN A 577 32.33 -3.21 40.72
N LEU A 578 32.21 -2.65 39.51
CA LEU A 578 32.97 -3.09 38.33
C LEU A 578 34.47 -2.89 38.54
N ASP A 579 34.90 -1.72 39.04
CA ASP A 579 36.30 -1.41 39.33
C ASP A 579 36.88 -2.38 40.38
N LYS A 580 36.10 -2.72 41.41
CA LYS A 580 36.46 -3.74 42.42
C LYS A 580 36.55 -5.15 41.82
N LEU A 581 35.63 -5.53 40.93
CA LEU A 581 35.64 -6.81 40.23
C LEU A 581 36.84 -6.92 39.26
N CYS A 582 37.21 -5.85 38.57
CA CYS A 582 38.44 -5.80 37.78
C CYS A 582 39.67 -6.09 38.66
N LEU A 583 39.79 -5.39 39.80
CA LEU A 583 40.85 -5.60 40.79
C LEU A 583 40.92 -7.04 41.31
N GLU A 584 39.77 -7.63 41.69
CA GLU A 584 39.70 -9.01 42.22
C GLU A 584 40.00 -10.07 41.16
N LEU A 585 39.69 -9.80 39.88
CA LEU A 585 39.97 -10.68 38.75
C LEU A 585 41.34 -10.43 38.09
N GLN A 586 42.15 -9.50 38.62
CA GLN A 586 43.41 -9.03 38.01
C GLN A 586 43.25 -8.50 36.57
N LEU A 587 42.04 -8.06 36.21
CA LEU A 587 41.77 -7.38 34.95
C LEU A 587 42.09 -5.88 35.11
N PRO A 588 42.56 -5.21 34.05
CA PRO A 588 42.75 -3.75 34.09
C PRO A 588 41.40 -3.05 34.40
N PRO A 589 41.40 -1.92 35.12
CA PRO A 589 40.19 -1.14 35.36
C PRO A 589 39.50 -0.75 34.05
N PHE A 590 38.16 -0.72 34.05
CA PHE A 590 37.38 -0.47 32.84
C PHE A 590 37.31 1.04 32.52
N GLU A 591 38.46 1.62 32.17
CA GLU A 591 38.56 3.03 31.81
C GLU A 591 38.03 3.32 30.41
N VAL A 592 36.83 3.90 30.33
CA VAL A 592 36.38 4.69 29.16
C VAL A 592 37.34 5.87 28.91
N GLU A 593 38.08 6.31 29.94
CA GLU A 593 39.15 7.30 29.81
C GLU A 593 40.40 6.81 29.05
N GLY A 594 40.61 5.50 28.87
CA GLY A 594 41.83 4.96 28.28
C GLY A 594 42.16 5.54 26.90
N LEU A 595 41.16 5.58 26.01
CA LEU A 595 41.27 6.19 24.67
C LEU A 595 41.53 7.70 24.69
N VAL A 596 41.17 8.40 25.77
CA VAL A 596 41.37 9.86 25.92
C VAL A 596 42.70 10.17 26.61
N LYS A 597 43.10 9.37 27.60
CA LYS A 597 44.42 9.44 28.26
C LYS A 597 45.53 9.05 27.30
N GLU A 598 45.40 7.94 26.55
CA GLU A 598 46.42 7.53 25.57
C GLU A 598 46.61 8.60 24.47
N ARG A 599 45.51 9.21 23.99
CA ARG A 599 45.55 10.35 23.06
C ARG A 599 46.26 11.56 23.68
N THR A 600 45.85 11.99 24.87
CA THR A 600 46.41 13.18 25.55
C THR A 600 47.88 12.98 25.93
N GLN A 601 48.25 11.79 26.41
CA GLN A 601 49.60 11.46 26.85
C GLN A 601 50.57 11.32 25.68
N ARG A 602 50.16 10.72 24.55
CA ARG A 602 50.96 10.79 23.30
C ARG A 602 51.13 12.22 22.81
N MET A 603 50.08 13.04 22.86
CA MET A 603 50.14 14.44 22.42
C MET A 603 51.04 15.31 23.31
N GLN A 604 51.07 15.06 24.62
CA GLN A 604 51.99 15.70 25.57
C GLN A 604 53.44 15.18 25.44
N GLN A 605 53.63 13.87 25.23
CA GLN A 605 54.97 13.31 24.97
C GLN A 605 55.57 13.86 23.67
N LEU A 606 54.77 13.99 22.60
CA LEU A 606 55.19 14.62 21.35
C LEU A 606 55.64 16.07 21.61
N LYS A 607 54.83 16.88 22.31
CA LYS A 607 55.15 18.28 22.60
C LYS A 607 56.42 18.43 23.46
N ALA A 608 56.58 17.60 24.48
CA ALA A 608 57.76 17.59 25.35
C ALA A 608 59.03 17.00 24.68
N LEU A 609 58.90 16.28 23.57
CA LEU A 609 60.03 15.93 22.70
C LEU A 609 60.41 17.12 21.82
N THR A 610 59.43 17.77 21.16
CA THR A 610 59.66 18.96 20.34
C THR A 610 60.28 20.12 21.14
N GLU A 611 59.79 20.38 22.36
CA GLU A 611 60.34 21.43 23.23
C GLU A 611 61.79 21.13 23.64
N ARG A 612 62.17 19.88 23.93
CA ARG A 612 63.57 19.53 24.25
C ARG A 612 64.51 19.57 23.04
N ASP A 613 64.01 19.24 21.86
CA ASP A 613 64.79 19.32 20.61
C ASP A 613 65.19 20.79 20.34
N GLN A 614 64.24 21.71 20.53
CA GLN A 614 64.47 23.15 20.47
C GLN A 614 65.41 23.66 21.57
N ASP A 615 65.17 23.28 22.84
CA ASP A 615 65.99 23.71 23.99
C ASP A 615 67.45 23.23 23.88
N LEU A 616 67.69 22.06 23.27
CA LEU A 616 69.03 21.54 22.95
C LEU A 616 69.72 22.34 21.84
N CYS A 617 69.00 22.73 20.78
CA CYS A 617 69.55 23.61 19.74
C CYS A 617 69.95 24.97 20.32
N ASP A 618 69.09 25.58 21.15
CA ASP A 618 69.32 26.91 21.70
C ASP A 618 70.42 26.90 22.79
N THR A 619 70.50 25.85 23.62
CA THR A 619 71.53 25.70 24.67
C THR A 619 72.95 25.52 24.10
N LEU A 620 73.10 24.89 22.93
CA LEU A 620 74.43 24.61 22.36
C LEU A 620 75.08 25.82 21.68
N CYS A 621 74.33 26.89 21.39
CA CYS A 621 74.85 28.15 20.85
C CYS A 621 75.81 27.99 19.64
N SER A 622 75.51 27.04 18.75
CA SER A 622 76.38 26.62 17.65
C SER A 622 75.70 26.71 16.29
N GLU A 623 76.31 27.44 15.34
CA GLU A 623 75.97 27.30 13.91
C GLU A 623 76.56 25.99 13.35
N PRO A 624 75.75 25.05 12.83
CA PRO A 624 76.26 23.78 12.29
C PRO A 624 76.90 23.97 10.91
N TYR A 625 78.23 23.89 10.83
CA TYR A 625 78.95 24.12 9.57
C TYR A 625 78.92 22.88 8.65
N ALA A 626 78.13 22.98 7.57
CA ALA A 626 78.24 22.24 6.31
C ALA A 626 78.18 20.69 6.31
N LEU A 627 76.96 20.15 6.17
CA LEU A 627 76.56 19.15 5.16
C LEU A 627 75.04 19.31 4.96
N ASP A 628 74.53 19.52 3.73
CA ASP A 628 73.12 19.96 3.51
C ASP A 628 72.08 18.86 3.77
N PRO A 629 71.29 18.91 4.87
CA PRO A 629 70.28 17.90 5.15
C PRO A 629 69.05 18.04 4.23
N ASN A 630 68.92 19.19 3.55
CA ASN A 630 67.85 19.38 2.57
C ASN A 630 68.17 18.68 1.24
N ALA A 631 69.41 18.23 0.99
CA ALA A 631 69.73 17.47 -0.22
C ALA A 631 69.07 16.09 -0.17
N GLU A 632 69.30 15.33 0.90
CA GLU A 632 68.66 14.02 1.12
C GLU A 632 67.14 14.13 1.20
N ARG A 633 66.61 15.16 1.90
CA ARG A 633 65.16 15.36 2.03
C ARG A 633 64.49 15.72 0.70
N ARG A 634 65.14 16.55 -0.14
CA ARG A 634 64.70 16.86 -1.51
C ARG A 634 64.82 15.64 -2.43
N HIS A 635 65.86 14.83 -2.29
CA HIS A 635 66.05 13.61 -3.08
C HIS A 635 64.99 12.55 -2.71
N ALA A 636 64.67 12.37 -1.44
CA ALA A 636 63.59 11.48 -0.99
C ALA A 636 62.21 11.95 -1.49
N GLU A 637 61.93 13.26 -1.44
CA GLU A 637 60.72 13.85 -2.00
C GLU A 637 60.65 13.69 -3.53
N PHE A 638 61.77 13.90 -4.24
CA PHE A 638 61.91 13.65 -5.68
C PHE A 638 61.64 12.19 -6.04
N VAL A 639 62.28 11.22 -5.38
CA VAL A 639 62.10 9.79 -5.64
C VAL A 639 60.66 9.34 -5.36
N GLY A 640 60.02 9.90 -4.32
CA GLY A 640 58.60 9.67 -4.05
C GLY A 640 57.70 10.14 -5.18
N ILE A 641 57.84 11.40 -5.60
CA ILE A 641 57.00 12.01 -6.65
C ILE A 641 57.29 11.38 -8.02
N LYS A 642 58.56 11.14 -8.36
CA LYS A 642 58.98 10.41 -9.58
C LYS A 642 58.30 9.05 -9.68
N ARG A 643 58.22 8.30 -8.57
CA ARG A 643 57.52 7.01 -8.53
C ARG A 643 56.00 7.14 -8.76
N GLN A 644 55.36 8.17 -8.19
CA GLN A 644 53.93 8.41 -8.41
C GLN A 644 53.62 8.85 -9.84
N ILE A 645 54.49 9.68 -10.44
CA ILE A 645 54.40 10.10 -11.86
C ILE A 645 54.53 8.88 -12.76
N ILE A 646 55.56 8.04 -12.60
CA ILE A 646 55.73 6.81 -13.40
C ILE A 646 54.49 5.92 -13.29
N LEU A 647 53.99 5.66 -12.08
CA LEU A 647 52.77 4.85 -11.89
C LEU A 647 51.52 5.47 -12.54
N CYS A 648 51.37 6.80 -12.55
CA CYS A 648 50.25 7.43 -13.24
C CYS A 648 50.41 7.51 -14.75
N MET A 649 51.65 7.54 -15.27
CA MET A 649 51.93 7.45 -16.71
C MET A 649 51.71 6.02 -17.23
N ASP A 650 52.15 5.00 -16.48
CA ASP A 650 51.86 3.59 -16.74
C ASP A 650 50.35 3.31 -16.72
N ASP A 651 49.63 3.79 -15.68
CA ASP A 651 48.16 3.67 -15.59
C ASP A 651 47.38 4.46 -16.67
N LEU A 652 48.06 5.29 -17.46
CA LEU A 652 47.50 6.08 -18.57
C LEU A 652 48.03 5.64 -19.96
N ASP A 653 48.89 4.62 -20.04
CA ASP A 653 49.65 4.23 -21.25
C ASP A 653 50.41 5.42 -21.90
N GLN A 654 50.78 6.44 -21.11
CA GLN A 654 51.39 7.68 -21.61
C GLN A 654 52.92 7.60 -21.59
N LEU A 655 53.54 7.63 -22.77
CA LEU A 655 54.99 7.80 -22.91
C LEU A 655 55.42 9.25 -22.58
N PRO A 656 56.62 9.46 -22.02
CA PRO A 656 57.13 10.80 -21.75
C PRO A 656 57.42 11.55 -23.06
N GLU A 657 56.81 12.73 -23.24
CA GLU A 657 56.91 13.53 -24.46
C GLU A 657 57.88 14.70 -24.32
N THR A 658 57.82 15.46 -23.22
CA THR A 658 58.74 16.58 -22.99
C THR A 658 60.14 16.09 -22.58
N SER A 659 61.15 16.96 -22.69
CA SER A 659 62.49 16.65 -22.15
C SER A 659 62.43 16.44 -20.63
N PHE A 660 61.65 17.26 -19.93
CA PHE A 660 61.48 17.18 -18.47
C PHE A 660 60.90 15.83 -18.04
N GLU A 661 59.84 15.34 -18.70
CA GLU A 661 59.31 13.99 -18.44
C GLU A 661 60.33 12.88 -18.74
N LYS A 662 61.12 13.01 -19.82
CA LYS A 662 62.15 12.02 -20.19
C LYS A 662 63.27 11.97 -19.15
N ASP A 663 63.71 13.14 -18.66
CA ASP A 663 64.70 13.25 -17.59
C ASP A 663 64.16 12.70 -16.26
N ILE A 664 62.84 12.81 -16.01
CA ILE A 664 62.17 12.21 -14.85
C ILE A 664 62.06 10.69 -14.98
N VAL A 665 61.69 10.14 -16.14
CA VAL A 665 61.52 8.70 -16.34
C VAL A 665 62.86 7.95 -16.50
N CYS A 666 63.96 8.65 -16.82
CA CYS A 666 65.29 8.07 -16.97
C CYS A 666 65.76 7.27 -15.73
N GLU A 667 66.49 6.17 -15.94
CA GLU A 667 67.05 5.36 -14.84
C GLU A 667 68.20 6.05 -14.09
N ASP A 668 68.92 6.97 -14.74
CA ASP A 668 70.01 7.75 -14.13
C ASP A 668 69.43 8.80 -13.16
N GLN A 669 69.75 8.65 -11.87
CA GLN A 669 69.28 9.53 -10.80
C GLN A 669 70.23 10.71 -10.53
N GLU A 670 71.44 10.70 -11.08
CA GLU A 670 72.42 11.78 -10.92
C GLU A 670 72.28 12.85 -12.02
N ALA A 671 71.68 12.51 -13.16
CA ALA A 671 71.41 13.43 -14.27
C ALA A 671 70.39 14.55 -13.95
N PHE A 672 69.44 14.32 -13.04
CA PHE A 672 68.34 15.27 -12.77
C PHE A 672 68.71 16.33 -11.72
N CYS A 673 68.76 17.60 -12.14
CA CYS A 673 69.14 18.72 -11.27
C CYS A 673 68.06 19.03 -10.20
N LEU A 674 68.35 18.76 -8.93
CA LEU A 674 67.42 18.94 -7.79
C LEU A 674 67.29 20.40 -7.30
N SER A 675 66.68 21.27 -8.10
CA SER A 675 66.27 22.63 -7.68
C SER A 675 64.91 22.63 -6.96
N LYS A 676 64.59 23.73 -6.25
CA LYS A 676 63.25 23.92 -5.65
C LYS A 676 62.17 24.04 -6.73
N ASP A 677 62.51 24.70 -7.84
CA ASP A 677 61.60 24.96 -8.95
C ASP A 677 61.29 23.67 -9.72
N ASN A 678 62.27 22.77 -9.87
CA ASN A 678 62.05 21.45 -10.47
C ASN A 678 61.15 20.57 -9.59
N ILE A 679 61.25 20.66 -8.25
CA ILE A 679 60.34 19.98 -7.33
C ILE A 679 58.91 20.58 -7.38
N ALA A 680 58.77 21.88 -7.61
CA ALA A 680 57.47 22.51 -7.86
C ALA A 680 56.86 22.03 -9.19
N SER A 681 57.64 22.02 -10.27
CA SER A 681 57.22 21.51 -11.59
C SER A 681 56.85 20.02 -11.56
N LEU A 682 57.56 19.21 -10.78
CA LEU A 682 57.22 17.81 -10.51
C LEU A 682 55.85 17.64 -9.83
N LYS A 683 55.54 18.46 -8.82
CA LYS A 683 54.23 18.44 -8.15
C LYS A 683 53.10 18.89 -9.08
N LEU A 684 53.37 19.86 -9.95
CA LEU A 684 52.42 20.31 -10.97
C LEU A 684 52.13 19.20 -12.00
N LEU A 685 53.18 18.53 -12.51
CA LEU A 685 53.05 17.41 -13.45
C LEU A 685 52.30 16.22 -12.81
N LEU A 686 52.61 15.87 -11.56
CA LEU A 686 51.87 14.83 -10.83
C LEU A 686 50.38 15.20 -10.71
N GLY A 687 50.07 16.42 -10.29
CA GLY A 687 48.67 16.88 -10.16
C GLY A 687 47.90 16.82 -11.47
N GLN A 688 48.53 17.20 -12.59
CA GLN A 688 47.93 17.11 -13.94
C GLN A 688 47.68 15.66 -14.38
N LEU A 689 48.58 14.73 -14.05
CA LEU A 689 48.41 13.31 -14.32
C LEU A 689 47.33 12.67 -13.41
N GLU A 690 47.27 13.05 -12.14
CA GLU A 690 46.25 12.59 -11.19
C GLU A 690 44.85 13.12 -11.56
N GLU A 691 44.74 14.39 -11.97
CA GLU A 691 43.50 15.01 -12.47
C GLU A 691 43.01 14.31 -13.75
N ARG A 692 43.88 14.14 -14.75
CA ARG A 692 43.56 13.45 -16.02
C ARG A 692 43.21 11.97 -15.82
N LYS A 693 43.81 11.32 -14.83
CA LYS A 693 43.47 9.95 -14.40
C LYS A 693 42.09 9.91 -13.73
N ALA A 694 41.75 10.88 -12.91
CA ALA A 694 40.41 11.00 -12.31
C ALA A 694 39.33 11.29 -13.37
N GLU A 695 39.61 12.16 -14.36
CA GLU A 695 38.73 12.36 -15.53
C GLU A 695 38.48 11.06 -16.29
N ASN A 696 39.55 10.34 -16.64
CA ASN A 696 39.46 9.06 -17.34
C ASN A 696 38.71 7.99 -16.51
N GLN A 697 38.91 7.95 -15.20
CA GLN A 697 38.18 7.05 -14.30
C GLN A 697 36.68 7.39 -14.27
N ALA A 698 36.31 8.67 -14.13
CA ALA A 698 34.92 9.11 -14.16
C ALA A 698 34.22 8.79 -15.51
N VAL A 699 34.93 8.96 -16.64
CA VAL A 699 34.42 8.57 -17.97
C VAL A 699 34.27 7.03 -18.07
N CYS A 700 35.22 6.26 -17.54
CA CYS A 700 35.11 4.79 -17.49
C CYS A 700 33.97 4.31 -16.60
N GLU A 701 33.68 5.00 -15.48
CA GLU A 701 32.56 4.69 -14.60
C GLU A 701 31.22 5.06 -15.26
N ALA A 702 31.08 6.26 -15.86
CA ALA A 702 29.90 6.63 -16.62
C ALA A 702 29.64 5.68 -17.82
N HIS A 703 30.70 5.19 -18.49
CA HIS A 703 30.57 4.16 -19.52
C HIS A 703 30.22 2.78 -18.94
N ARG A 704 30.74 2.39 -17.76
CA ARG A 704 30.34 1.16 -17.06
C ARG A 704 28.87 1.21 -16.65
N GLU A 705 28.39 2.32 -16.10
CA GLU A 705 26.97 2.55 -15.79
C GLU A 705 26.11 2.46 -17.04
N LYS A 706 26.52 3.11 -18.14
CA LYS A 706 25.77 3.06 -19.40
C LYS A 706 25.77 1.67 -20.04
N ILE A 707 26.84 0.89 -19.90
CA ILE A 707 26.89 -0.52 -20.28
C ILE A 707 25.95 -1.35 -19.40
N GLN A 708 25.92 -1.10 -18.08
CA GLN A 708 24.99 -1.78 -17.18
C GLN A 708 23.53 -1.47 -17.51
N GLU A 709 23.17 -0.20 -17.76
CA GLU A 709 21.83 0.20 -18.22
C GLU A 709 21.44 -0.53 -19.52
N LEU A 710 22.34 -0.60 -20.50
CA LEU A 710 22.10 -1.29 -21.77
C LEU A 710 22.01 -2.82 -21.59
N TRP A 711 22.78 -3.40 -20.66
CA TRP A 711 22.77 -4.82 -20.36
C TRP A 711 21.51 -5.24 -19.60
N ASP A 712 21.07 -4.43 -18.64
CA ASP A 712 19.81 -4.59 -17.92
C ASP A 712 18.65 -4.49 -18.92
N ARG A 713 18.64 -3.48 -19.80
CA ARG A 713 17.68 -3.35 -20.92
C ARG A 713 17.65 -4.59 -21.82
N LEU A 714 18.80 -5.18 -22.13
CA LEU A 714 18.88 -6.42 -22.91
C LEU A 714 18.25 -7.62 -22.15
N GLN A 715 18.42 -7.67 -20.83
CA GLN A 715 17.73 -8.65 -19.99
C GLN A 715 16.22 -8.41 -19.90
N LEU A 716 15.75 -7.14 -19.95
CA LEU A 716 14.31 -6.85 -19.94
C LEU A 716 13.61 -7.47 -21.16
N GLU A 717 14.22 -7.42 -22.36
CA GLU A 717 13.63 -8.10 -23.53
C GLU A 717 13.71 -9.65 -23.44
N ALA A 718 14.75 -10.20 -22.80
CA ALA A 718 14.89 -11.64 -22.63
C ALA A 718 13.85 -12.18 -21.63
N GLU A 719 13.71 -11.53 -20.48
CA GLU A 719 12.71 -11.87 -19.46
C GLU A 719 11.30 -11.57 -19.96
N GLY A 720 11.07 -10.48 -20.71
CA GLY A 720 9.78 -10.18 -21.33
C GLY A 720 9.27 -11.31 -22.24
N ARG A 721 10.14 -11.88 -23.08
CA ARG A 721 9.80 -13.06 -23.92
C ARG A 721 9.45 -14.28 -23.04
N ARG A 722 10.26 -14.55 -22.03
CA ARG A 722 10.07 -15.67 -21.08
C ARG A 722 8.77 -15.53 -20.25
N LEU A 723 8.40 -14.31 -19.87
CA LEU A 723 7.16 -14.02 -19.13
C LEU A 723 5.92 -14.26 -20.00
N VAL A 724 5.98 -14.00 -21.30
CA VAL A 724 4.91 -14.33 -22.26
C VAL A 724 4.76 -15.86 -22.41
N GLU A 725 5.86 -16.61 -22.52
CA GLU A 725 5.84 -18.08 -22.55
C GLU A 725 5.24 -18.66 -21.25
N LEU A 726 5.60 -18.10 -20.09
CA LEU A 726 5.03 -18.48 -18.79
C LEU A 726 3.54 -18.12 -18.67
N LYS A 727 3.11 -16.94 -19.14
CA LYS A 727 1.70 -16.54 -19.14
C LYS A 727 0.83 -17.51 -19.95
N LEU A 728 1.29 -17.89 -21.15
CA LEU A 728 0.62 -18.90 -21.99
C LEU A 728 0.52 -20.27 -21.30
N LEU A 729 1.61 -20.72 -20.64
CA LEU A 729 1.61 -21.96 -19.88
C LEU A 729 0.67 -21.91 -18.67
N ASN A 730 0.55 -20.76 -17.99
CA ASN A 730 -0.28 -20.63 -16.81
C ASN A 730 -1.78 -20.52 -17.14
N MET A 731 -2.15 -19.75 -18.17
CA MET A 731 -3.53 -19.71 -18.68
C MET A 731 -4.04 -21.10 -19.08
N ARG A 732 -3.16 -21.93 -19.67
CA ARG A 732 -3.44 -23.33 -19.94
C ARG A 732 -3.74 -24.14 -18.68
N ASN A 733 -2.87 -24.08 -17.67
CA ASN A 733 -3.04 -24.82 -16.41
C ASN A 733 -4.37 -24.45 -15.72
N VAL A 734 -4.70 -23.15 -15.66
CA VAL A 734 -5.95 -22.65 -15.07
C VAL A 734 -7.17 -23.12 -15.87
N THR A 735 -7.11 -23.06 -17.21
CA THR A 735 -8.21 -23.54 -18.07
C THR A 735 -8.45 -25.05 -17.91
N GLU A 736 -7.39 -25.86 -17.84
CA GLU A 736 -7.50 -27.31 -17.59
C GLU A 736 -8.07 -27.63 -16.19
N ALA A 737 -7.78 -26.81 -15.18
CA ALA A 737 -8.36 -26.91 -13.84
C ALA A 737 -9.86 -26.56 -13.83
N ILE A 738 -10.26 -25.42 -14.43
CA ILE A 738 -11.67 -25.00 -14.49
C ILE A 738 -12.51 -26.01 -15.28
N ARG A 739 -11.98 -26.57 -16.38
CA ARG A 739 -12.63 -27.67 -17.12
C ARG A 739 -12.89 -28.88 -16.22
N SER A 740 -11.94 -29.24 -15.35
CA SER A 740 -12.09 -30.34 -14.41
C SER A 740 -13.21 -30.09 -13.39
N GLU A 741 -13.36 -28.87 -12.87
CA GLU A 741 -14.49 -28.52 -12.00
C GLU A 741 -15.83 -28.47 -12.77
N ILE A 742 -15.86 -27.91 -13.99
CA ILE A 742 -17.05 -27.88 -14.85
C ILE A 742 -17.56 -29.30 -15.11
N ALA A 743 -16.68 -30.26 -15.41
CA ALA A 743 -17.05 -31.66 -15.59
C ALA A 743 -17.72 -32.26 -14.35
N VAL A 744 -17.17 -32.00 -13.15
CA VAL A 744 -17.75 -32.44 -11.87
C VAL A 744 -19.10 -31.78 -11.59
N LEU A 745 -19.29 -30.51 -11.96
CA LEU A 745 -20.56 -29.81 -11.80
C LEU A 745 -21.62 -30.31 -12.77
N TRP A 746 -21.27 -30.58 -14.03
CA TRP A 746 -22.16 -31.24 -15.00
C TRP A 746 -22.62 -32.64 -14.55
N GLU A 747 -21.77 -33.38 -13.82
CA GLU A 747 -22.18 -34.64 -13.20
C GLU A 747 -23.10 -34.44 -11.99
N LYS A 748 -22.75 -33.54 -11.07
CA LYS A 748 -23.59 -33.19 -9.90
C LYS A 748 -24.97 -32.64 -10.28
N CYS A 749 -25.07 -31.94 -11.41
CA CYS A 749 -26.32 -31.38 -11.94
C CYS A 749 -27.01 -32.29 -12.96
N PHE A 750 -26.51 -33.50 -13.21
CA PHE A 750 -27.06 -34.47 -14.17
C PHE A 750 -27.22 -33.95 -15.61
N PHE A 751 -26.34 -33.03 -16.06
CA PHE A 751 -26.37 -32.48 -17.42
C PHE A 751 -26.16 -33.59 -18.47
N SER A 752 -27.07 -33.65 -19.45
CA SER A 752 -27.02 -34.59 -20.57
C SER A 752 -25.82 -34.32 -21.50
N SER A 753 -25.46 -35.30 -22.33
CA SER A 753 -24.39 -35.12 -23.33
C SER A 753 -24.63 -33.90 -24.22
N ASP A 754 -25.89 -33.69 -24.63
CA ASP A 754 -26.28 -32.59 -25.52
C ASP A 754 -26.18 -31.22 -24.81
N GLN A 755 -26.42 -31.18 -23.50
CA GLN A 755 -26.25 -29.97 -22.68
C GLN A 755 -24.77 -29.64 -22.45
N ARG A 756 -23.91 -30.64 -22.23
CA ARG A 756 -22.45 -30.46 -22.09
C ARG A 756 -21.83 -29.96 -23.40
N GLN A 757 -22.25 -30.54 -24.53
CA GLN A 757 -21.78 -30.15 -25.87
C GLN A 757 -22.24 -28.76 -26.32
N ALA A 758 -23.22 -28.13 -25.64
CA ALA A 758 -23.62 -26.76 -25.91
C ALA A 758 -22.55 -25.72 -25.49
N PHE A 759 -21.71 -26.03 -24.49
CA PHE A 759 -20.59 -25.18 -24.09
C PHE A 759 -19.33 -25.53 -24.91
N VAL A 760 -19.34 -25.13 -26.18
CA VAL A 760 -18.26 -25.35 -27.16
C VAL A 760 -16.85 -24.93 -26.65
N PRO A 761 -16.66 -23.83 -25.89
CA PRO A 761 -15.34 -23.44 -25.38
C PRO A 761 -14.61 -24.51 -24.56
N TYR A 762 -15.32 -25.47 -23.95
CA TYR A 762 -14.73 -26.60 -23.24
C TYR A 762 -13.75 -27.42 -24.09
N TYR A 763 -13.91 -27.42 -25.42
CA TYR A 763 -13.15 -28.24 -26.37
C TYR A 763 -12.13 -27.46 -27.21
N SER A 764 -11.81 -26.21 -26.86
CA SER A 764 -10.77 -25.42 -27.53
C SER A 764 -9.38 -25.68 -26.93
N ASP A 765 -8.35 -25.78 -27.76
CA ASP A 765 -6.94 -25.84 -27.31
C ASP A 765 -6.20 -24.49 -27.53
N ASP A 766 -6.95 -23.42 -27.87
CA ASP A 766 -6.44 -22.07 -28.12
C ASP A 766 -6.54 -21.19 -26.85
N PHE A 767 -5.50 -21.22 -26.02
CA PHE A 767 -5.49 -20.63 -24.67
C PHE A 767 -5.35 -19.10 -24.68
N THR A 768 -6.48 -18.41 -24.85
CA THR A 768 -6.61 -16.95 -24.79
C THR A 768 -7.32 -16.47 -23.53
N GLU A 769 -7.20 -15.18 -23.21
CA GLU A 769 -7.93 -14.55 -22.10
C GLU A 769 -9.46 -14.58 -22.32
N GLU A 770 -9.91 -14.49 -23.59
CA GLU A 770 -11.31 -14.69 -23.97
C GLU A 770 -11.77 -16.13 -23.69
N LEU A 771 -10.93 -17.13 -23.99
CA LEU A 771 -11.25 -18.52 -23.67
C LEU A 771 -11.38 -18.73 -22.15
N LEU A 772 -10.47 -18.15 -21.36
CA LEU A 772 -10.48 -18.25 -19.90
C LEU A 772 -11.76 -17.63 -19.31
N GLY A 773 -12.09 -16.38 -19.67
CA GLY A 773 -13.29 -15.69 -19.19
C GLY A 773 -14.60 -16.41 -19.55
N LEU A 774 -14.65 -17.13 -20.68
CA LEU A 774 -15.79 -17.98 -21.03
C LEU A 774 -15.93 -19.20 -20.10
N HIS A 775 -14.83 -19.76 -19.60
CA HIS A 775 -14.85 -20.85 -18.61
C HIS A 775 -15.24 -20.35 -17.22
N ASP A 776 -14.74 -19.18 -16.80
CA ASP A 776 -15.11 -18.55 -15.53
C ASP A 776 -16.61 -18.20 -15.48
N ALA A 777 -17.17 -17.69 -16.58
CA ALA A 777 -18.61 -17.43 -16.69
C ALA A 777 -19.46 -18.72 -16.56
N GLU A 778 -19.07 -19.80 -17.25
CA GLU A 778 -19.82 -21.06 -17.20
C GLU A 778 -19.68 -21.77 -15.84
N ILE A 779 -18.51 -21.78 -15.21
CA ILE A 779 -18.36 -22.40 -13.89
C ILE A 779 -19.14 -21.63 -12.82
N LEU A 780 -19.18 -20.30 -12.87
CA LEU A 780 -19.98 -19.50 -11.93
C LEU A 780 -21.48 -19.79 -12.09
N ARG A 781 -21.97 -19.83 -13.33
CA ARG A 781 -23.34 -20.22 -13.71
C ARG A 781 -23.69 -21.63 -13.22
N LEU A 782 -22.78 -22.60 -13.37
CA LEU A 782 -22.99 -23.97 -12.92
C LEU A 782 -22.97 -24.09 -11.39
N LYS A 783 -22.12 -23.32 -10.69
CA LYS A 783 -22.10 -23.25 -9.22
C LYS A 783 -23.41 -22.65 -8.68
N GLN A 784 -23.93 -21.58 -9.28
CA GLN A 784 -25.25 -21.02 -8.95
C GLN A 784 -26.39 -22.03 -9.20
N HIS A 785 -26.45 -22.64 -10.39
CA HIS A 785 -27.49 -23.60 -10.75
C HIS A 785 -27.51 -24.84 -9.83
N TYR A 786 -26.34 -25.30 -9.39
CA TYR A 786 -26.22 -26.36 -8.38
C TYR A 786 -26.80 -25.93 -7.03
N GLU A 787 -26.45 -24.73 -6.56
CA GLU A 787 -26.87 -24.19 -5.26
C GLU A 787 -28.39 -23.93 -5.20
N GLU A 788 -28.99 -23.47 -6.30
CA GLU A 788 -30.44 -23.26 -6.45
C GLU A 788 -31.26 -24.57 -6.51
N HIS A 789 -30.65 -25.71 -6.84
CA HIS A 789 -31.37 -26.96 -7.11
C HIS A 789 -30.98 -28.15 -6.23
N LYS A 790 -29.96 -28.02 -5.36
CA LYS A 790 -29.54 -29.08 -4.41
C LYS A 790 -30.70 -29.60 -3.54
N GLU A 791 -31.61 -28.72 -3.12
CA GLU A 791 -32.81 -29.05 -2.33
C GLU A 791 -33.79 -29.95 -3.13
N LEU A 792 -34.02 -29.63 -4.41
CA LEU A 792 -34.88 -30.44 -5.30
C LEU A 792 -34.26 -31.81 -5.59
N GLY A 793 -32.98 -31.83 -5.96
CA GLY A 793 -32.26 -33.08 -6.26
C GLY A 793 -32.26 -34.05 -5.09
N GLY A 794 -32.14 -33.53 -3.86
CA GLY A 794 -32.24 -34.31 -2.63
C GLY A 794 -33.58 -35.04 -2.44
N ASN A 795 -34.69 -34.52 -2.97
CA ASN A 795 -36.01 -35.16 -2.84
C ASN A 795 -36.27 -36.20 -3.94
N LEU A 796 -35.86 -35.94 -5.18
CA LEU A 796 -35.95 -36.92 -6.27
C LEU A 796 -35.08 -38.16 -5.96
N LEU A 797 -33.89 -37.94 -5.41
CA LEU A 797 -32.97 -39.01 -4.98
C LEU A 797 -33.52 -39.83 -3.79
N LYS A 798 -34.29 -39.21 -2.89
CA LYS A 798 -35.01 -39.94 -1.82
C LYS A 798 -36.10 -40.85 -2.40
N GLU A 799 -36.92 -40.34 -3.34
CA GLU A 799 -37.96 -41.14 -3.98
C GLU A 799 -37.42 -42.34 -4.76
N GLU A 800 -36.41 -42.15 -5.62
CA GLU A 800 -35.80 -43.26 -6.36
C GLU A 800 -35.20 -44.30 -5.41
N LYS A 801 -34.52 -43.86 -4.36
CA LYS A 801 -33.90 -44.76 -3.37
C LYS A 801 -34.94 -45.54 -2.59
N GLN A 802 -36.05 -44.92 -2.19
CA GLN A 802 -37.19 -45.60 -1.56
C GLN A 802 -37.87 -46.61 -2.51
N LYS A 803 -38.12 -46.23 -3.77
CA LYS A 803 -38.67 -47.14 -4.80
C LYS A 803 -37.73 -48.33 -5.06
N ALA A 804 -36.42 -48.09 -5.12
CA ALA A 804 -35.39 -49.12 -5.29
C ALA A 804 -35.21 -50.02 -4.06
N GLU A 805 -35.49 -49.53 -2.84
CA GLU A 805 -35.52 -50.35 -1.64
C GLU A 805 -36.80 -51.20 -1.56
N LEU A 806 -37.97 -50.63 -1.90
CA LEU A 806 -39.25 -51.35 -1.95
C LEU A 806 -39.20 -52.52 -2.96
N HIS A 807 -38.72 -52.30 -4.18
CA HIS A 807 -38.50 -53.37 -5.17
C HIS A 807 -37.51 -54.46 -4.69
N LYS A 808 -36.65 -54.17 -3.70
CA LYS A 808 -35.70 -55.13 -3.10
C LYS A 808 -36.17 -55.75 -1.79
N SER A 809 -37.23 -55.22 -1.16
CA SER A 809 -37.75 -55.68 0.13
C SER A 809 -39.04 -56.51 -0.03
N LEU A 810 -39.96 -56.11 -0.93
CA LEU A 810 -41.21 -56.82 -1.19
C LEU A 810 -41.00 -58.32 -1.51
N PRO A 811 -40.17 -58.72 -2.50
CA PRO A 811 -39.94 -60.14 -2.79
C PRO A 811 -39.26 -60.93 -1.65
N LYS A 812 -38.53 -60.24 -0.75
CA LYS A 812 -37.93 -60.87 0.44
C LYS A 812 -38.96 -61.08 1.55
N LEU A 813 -39.87 -60.12 1.71
CA LEU A 813 -40.98 -60.22 2.65
C LEU A 813 -41.94 -61.32 2.20
N GLU A 814 -42.32 -61.34 0.93
CA GLU A 814 -43.11 -62.40 0.28
C GLU A 814 -42.51 -63.79 0.53
N LYS A 815 -41.22 -63.99 0.18
CA LYS A 815 -40.55 -65.27 0.40
C LYS A 815 -40.47 -65.69 1.87
N LYS A 816 -40.31 -64.73 2.79
CA LYS A 816 -40.35 -65.00 4.24
C LYS A 816 -41.76 -65.37 4.69
N LEU A 817 -42.78 -64.65 4.22
CA LEU A 817 -44.17 -64.86 4.60
C LEU A 817 -44.65 -66.23 4.11
N LYS A 818 -44.34 -66.59 2.85
CA LYS A 818 -44.60 -67.93 2.30
C LYS A 818 -43.98 -69.01 3.19
N ALA A 819 -42.69 -68.92 3.52
CA ALA A 819 -42.04 -69.90 4.38
C ALA A 819 -42.59 -69.96 5.83
N GLN A 820 -43.19 -68.89 6.35
CA GLN A 820 -43.88 -68.91 7.65
C GLN A 820 -45.30 -69.51 7.54
N ILE A 821 -46.00 -69.26 6.44
CA ILE A 821 -47.29 -69.88 6.11
C ILE A 821 -47.12 -71.38 5.87
N ASP A 822 -46.15 -71.79 5.05
CA ASP A 822 -45.86 -73.19 4.73
C ASP A 822 -45.59 -74.03 6.00
N VAL A 823 -44.95 -73.45 7.02
CA VAL A 823 -44.71 -74.08 8.33
C VAL A 823 -46.00 -74.12 9.17
N TRP A 824 -46.74 -73.01 9.24
CA TRP A 824 -48.00 -72.95 10.00
C TRP A 824 -49.07 -73.90 9.45
N GLU A 825 -49.19 -74.04 8.12
CA GLU A 825 -50.12 -74.98 7.48
C GLU A 825 -49.75 -76.44 7.80
N GLN A 826 -48.45 -76.75 7.92
CA GLN A 826 -47.95 -78.07 8.35
C GLN A 826 -48.23 -78.33 9.85
N GLU A 827 -48.02 -77.33 10.71
CA GLU A 827 -48.26 -77.46 12.17
C GLU A 827 -49.75 -77.56 12.52
N GLN A 828 -50.62 -76.83 11.81
CA GLN A 828 -52.07 -76.80 12.08
C GLN A 828 -52.90 -77.77 11.22
N ALA A 829 -52.27 -78.43 10.24
CA ALA A 829 -52.91 -79.33 9.26
C ALA A 829 -54.15 -78.71 8.57
N ARG A 830 -54.11 -77.39 8.35
CA ARG A 830 -55.19 -76.58 7.75
C ARG A 830 -54.59 -75.42 6.94
N GLU A 831 -55.30 -75.01 5.91
CA GLU A 831 -54.85 -73.94 5.00
C GLU A 831 -54.93 -72.56 5.67
N PHE A 832 -53.96 -71.69 5.39
CA PHE A 832 -53.86 -70.35 5.94
C PHE A 832 -54.73 -69.37 5.15
N LEU A 833 -56.00 -69.31 5.55
CA LEU A 833 -57.00 -68.43 4.96
C LEU A 833 -57.08 -67.10 5.72
N VAL A 834 -56.98 -65.98 4.99
CA VAL A 834 -57.25 -64.63 5.48
C VAL A 834 -58.49 -64.13 4.75
N ASN A 835 -59.53 -63.73 5.50
CA ASN A 835 -60.85 -63.36 4.97
C ASN A 835 -61.48 -64.42 4.03
N GLY A 836 -61.09 -65.69 4.16
CA GLY A 836 -61.58 -66.81 3.35
C GLY A 836 -60.76 -67.15 2.10
N GLN A 837 -59.74 -66.36 1.76
CA GLN A 837 -58.83 -66.60 0.62
C GLN A 837 -57.44 -67.03 1.13
N LYS A 838 -56.71 -67.86 0.37
CA LYS A 838 -55.30 -68.16 0.70
C LYS A 838 -54.47 -66.88 0.55
N PHE A 839 -53.76 -66.48 1.59
CA PHE A 839 -53.06 -65.18 1.58
C PHE A 839 -52.02 -65.06 0.44
N MET A 840 -51.37 -66.17 0.05
CA MET A 840 -50.42 -66.15 -1.07
C MET A 840 -51.08 -65.90 -2.44
N GLN A 841 -52.35 -66.32 -2.64
CA GLN A 841 -53.08 -66.01 -3.88
C GLN A 841 -53.41 -64.52 -3.96
N PHE A 842 -53.82 -63.92 -2.84
CA PHE A 842 -54.01 -62.47 -2.75
C PHE A 842 -52.72 -61.70 -3.09
N VAL A 843 -51.55 -62.15 -2.63
CA VAL A 843 -50.26 -61.51 -2.97
C VAL A 843 -49.92 -61.64 -4.46
N GLU A 844 -50.18 -62.79 -5.08
CA GLU A 844 -50.02 -62.99 -6.52
C GLU A 844 -50.99 -62.10 -7.34
N GLU A 845 -52.24 -61.94 -6.88
CA GLU A 845 -53.23 -61.02 -7.46
C GLU A 845 -52.81 -59.54 -7.35
N GLN A 846 -52.21 -59.12 -6.22
CA GLN A 846 -51.71 -57.74 -6.08
C GLN A 846 -50.55 -57.44 -7.06
N TRP A 847 -49.64 -58.40 -7.28
CA TRP A 847 -48.58 -58.25 -8.29
C TRP A 847 -49.14 -58.16 -9.72
N GLU A 848 -50.16 -58.95 -10.04
CA GLU A 848 -50.79 -58.93 -11.36
C GLU A 848 -51.58 -57.63 -11.61
N LEU A 849 -52.33 -57.14 -10.61
CA LEU A 849 -52.99 -55.84 -10.67
C LEU A 849 -51.99 -54.70 -10.92
N HIS A 850 -50.86 -54.69 -10.21
CA HIS A 850 -49.80 -53.69 -10.44
C HIS A 850 -49.16 -53.81 -11.84
N ARG A 851 -49.03 -55.03 -12.38
CA ARG A 851 -48.55 -55.27 -13.75
C ARG A 851 -49.52 -54.69 -14.79
N ILE A 852 -50.81 -54.94 -14.64
CA ILE A 852 -51.88 -54.42 -15.49
C ILE A 852 -51.93 -52.89 -15.41
N GLU A 853 -51.82 -52.30 -14.22
CA GLU A 853 -51.78 -50.85 -14.02
C GLU A 853 -50.57 -50.20 -14.72
N LYS A 854 -49.39 -50.84 -14.65
CA LYS A 854 -48.18 -50.42 -15.39
C LYS A 854 -48.35 -50.52 -16.91
N GLU A 855 -49.10 -51.48 -17.42
CA GLU A 855 -49.40 -51.61 -18.84
C GLU A 855 -50.42 -50.56 -19.30
N ASN A 856 -51.47 -50.31 -18.51
CA ASN A 856 -52.43 -49.24 -18.74
C ASN A 856 -51.77 -47.85 -18.74
N GLU A 857 -50.86 -47.56 -17.81
CA GLU A 857 -50.09 -46.31 -17.78
C GLU A 857 -49.27 -46.11 -19.07
N LYS A 858 -48.68 -47.19 -19.59
CA LYS A 858 -47.91 -47.20 -20.84
C LYS A 858 -48.80 -47.00 -22.07
N LEU A 859 -49.97 -47.64 -22.11
CA LEU A 859 -50.98 -47.45 -23.16
C LEU A 859 -51.54 -46.03 -23.15
N GLU A 860 -51.81 -45.45 -21.98
CA GLU A 860 -52.31 -44.08 -21.85
C GLU A 860 -51.28 -43.04 -22.33
N ARG A 861 -49.98 -43.27 -22.05
CA ARG A 861 -48.87 -42.47 -22.60
C ARG A 861 -48.76 -42.59 -24.14
N GLN A 862 -49.01 -43.78 -24.70
CA GLN A 862 -49.10 -43.96 -26.15
C GLN A 862 -50.32 -43.27 -26.75
N LEU A 863 -51.48 -43.34 -26.11
CA LEU A 863 -52.71 -42.65 -26.52
C LEU A 863 -52.53 -41.12 -26.50
N LYS A 864 -51.87 -40.57 -25.48
CA LYS A 864 -51.51 -39.15 -25.39
C LYS A 864 -50.57 -38.74 -26.54
N LYS A 865 -49.57 -39.55 -26.88
CA LYS A 865 -48.72 -39.32 -28.07
C LYS A 865 -49.51 -39.41 -29.39
N SER A 866 -50.41 -40.37 -29.53
CA SER A 866 -51.23 -40.53 -30.75
C SER A 866 -52.15 -39.32 -30.95
N LYS A 867 -52.81 -38.85 -29.88
CA LYS A 867 -53.63 -37.64 -29.90
C LYS A 867 -52.83 -36.37 -30.20
N GLN A 868 -51.59 -36.27 -29.72
CA GLN A 868 -50.70 -35.16 -30.09
C GLN A 868 -50.40 -35.19 -31.60
N ILE A 869 -50.02 -36.35 -32.16
CA ILE A 869 -49.75 -36.50 -33.60
C ILE A 869 -51.00 -36.19 -34.44
N GLU A 870 -52.19 -36.58 -33.96
CA GLU A 870 -53.47 -36.29 -34.60
C GLU A 870 -53.81 -34.78 -34.58
N VAL A 871 -53.56 -34.09 -33.47
CA VAL A 871 -53.68 -32.62 -33.36
C VAL A 871 -52.66 -31.90 -34.27
N ASP A 872 -51.41 -32.37 -34.28
CA ASP A 872 -50.34 -31.81 -35.12
C ASP A 872 -50.61 -31.99 -36.63
N MET A 873 -51.36 -33.04 -37.00
CA MET A 873 -51.86 -33.25 -38.37
C MET A 873 -53.09 -32.38 -38.70
N LEU A 874 -53.99 -32.13 -37.74
CA LEU A 874 -55.26 -31.45 -38.00
C LEU A 874 -55.14 -29.92 -38.05
N TYR A 875 -54.24 -29.33 -37.26
CA TYR A 875 -54.05 -27.87 -37.17
C TYR A 875 -52.75 -27.37 -37.80
N GLY A 876 -51.86 -28.28 -38.21
CA GLY A 876 -50.57 -27.96 -38.80
C GLY A 876 -49.49 -27.63 -37.77
N THR A 877 -48.26 -28.06 -38.05
CA THR A 877 -47.13 -27.93 -37.11
C THR A 877 -46.59 -26.49 -37.13
N ALA A 878 -46.44 -25.87 -35.94
CA ALA A 878 -45.88 -24.53 -35.82
C ALA A 878 -44.40 -24.49 -36.27
N VAL A 879 -44.13 -23.77 -37.36
CA VAL A 879 -42.80 -23.79 -38.01
C VAL A 879 -41.77 -23.00 -37.21
N ARG A 880 -40.73 -23.69 -36.74
CA ARG A 880 -39.38 -23.10 -36.54
C ARG A 880 -38.44 -23.68 -37.59
N THR A 881 -37.77 -22.80 -38.33
CA THR A 881 -37.02 -23.13 -39.55
C THR A 881 -35.66 -23.80 -39.28
N PRO A 882 -35.38 -24.98 -39.87
CA PRO A 882 -34.05 -25.56 -39.89
C PRO A 882 -33.35 -25.38 -41.25
N THR A 883 -32.07 -25.00 -41.25
CA THR A 883 -31.23 -24.98 -42.47
C THR A 883 -30.10 -26.00 -42.35
N LYS A 884 -30.14 -27.06 -43.16
CA LYS A 884 -29.16 -28.16 -43.15
C LYS A 884 -28.01 -27.90 -44.11
N ARG A 885 -26.82 -28.44 -43.80
CA ARG A 885 -26.04 -29.21 -44.78
C ARG A 885 -25.71 -30.61 -44.25
N ARG A 886 -25.11 -31.46 -45.08
CA ARG A 886 -25.31 -32.92 -45.08
C ARG A 886 -24.08 -33.71 -44.61
N PHE A 887 -24.34 -34.66 -43.70
CA PHE A 887 -23.91 -36.07 -43.69
C PHE A 887 -22.56 -36.47 -44.31
N LEU A 888 -21.79 -37.24 -43.52
CA LEU A 888 -21.66 -38.70 -43.73
C LEU A 888 -21.51 -39.43 -42.36
N GLY A 889 -21.67 -40.76 -42.34
CA GLY A 889 -21.71 -41.59 -41.11
C GLY A 889 -20.32 -41.98 -40.55
N THR A 890 -20.20 -42.88 -39.55
CA THR A 890 -21.08 -44.02 -39.25
C THR A 890 -21.11 -44.51 -37.78
N ALA A 891 -22.29 -44.98 -37.35
CA ALA A 891 -22.57 -46.11 -36.46
C ALA A 891 -21.84 -46.29 -35.09
N THR A 892 -22.59 -46.12 -34.00
CA THR A 892 -22.35 -46.79 -32.70
C THR A 892 -22.83 -48.26 -32.72
N PRO A 893 -22.36 -49.14 -31.80
CA PRO A 893 -22.26 -50.58 -32.09
C PRO A 893 -23.40 -51.47 -31.58
N THR A 894 -23.68 -52.55 -32.31
CA THR A 894 -24.52 -53.67 -31.85
C THR A 894 -23.70 -54.96 -31.68
N LYS A 895 -23.89 -55.64 -30.54
CA LYS A 895 -23.32 -56.97 -30.22
C LYS A 895 -23.86 -58.03 -31.22
N ALA A 896 -23.24 -59.20 -31.46
CA ALA A 896 -22.58 -60.07 -30.48
C ALA A 896 -21.79 -61.26 -31.12
N ARG A 897 -21.17 -62.06 -30.22
CA ARG A 897 -21.07 -63.54 -30.25
C ARG A 897 -19.91 -64.25 -30.99
N LYS A 898 -18.81 -64.41 -30.23
CA LYS A 898 -18.13 -65.69 -29.86
C LYS A 898 -17.50 -66.61 -30.95
N LEU A 899 -16.27 -67.04 -30.61
CA LEU A 899 -15.55 -68.29 -30.97
C LEU A 899 -14.65 -68.36 -32.23
N ASN A 900 -13.35 -68.40 -31.94
CA ASN A 900 -12.31 -69.34 -32.41
C ASN A 900 -12.10 -69.57 -33.92
N GLY A 901 -10.91 -69.19 -34.41
CA GLY A 901 -10.36 -69.60 -35.71
C GLY A 901 -8.84 -69.38 -35.77
N THR A 902 -8.06 -70.42 -35.49
CA THR A 902 -6.58 -70.42 -35.50
C THR A 902 -5.99 -70.35 -36.91
N THR A 903 -4.92 -69.57 -37.12
CA THR A 903 -3.52 -70.03 -37.45
C THR A 903 -2.68 -68.95 -38.16
N SER A 904 -1.34 -69.02 -37.96
CA SER A 904 -0.24 -68.66 -38.89
C SER A 904 -0.14 -67.25 -39.53
N SER A 905 1.02 -66.59 -39.63
CA SER A 905 2.38 -66.83 -39.09
C SER A 905 3.37 -65.77 -39.61
N LEU A 906 4.34 -65.35 -38.78
CA LEU A 906 5.71 -64.91 -39.15
C LEU A 906 5.86 -63.59 -39.96
N SER A 907 6.92 -62.77 -39.78
CA SER A 907 8.02 -62.84 -38.79
C SER A 907 8.86 -61.56 -38.66
N SER A 908 9.48 -61.42 -37.47
CA SER A 908 10.71 -60.68 -37.18
C SER A 908 10.61 -59.13 -37.06
N ALA A 909 11.41 -58.44 -36.23
CA ALA A 909 12.53 -58.91 -35.40
C ALA A 909 12.67 -58.21 -34.03
N ASN A 910 13.21 -58.97 -33.07
CA ASN A 910 14.08 -58.57 -31.95
C ASN A 910 13.61 -57.70 -30.77
N SER A 911 13.02 -58.39 -29.77
CA SER A 911 13.72 -58.84 -28.54
C SER A 911 14.32 -57.88 -27.50
N ASN A 912 13.91 -58.15 -26.24
CA ASN A 912 14.73 -58.26 -25.01
C ASN A 912 15.22 -56.99 -24.27
N SER A 913 15.34 -56.98 -22.92
CA SER A 913 14.89 -57.96 -21.91
C SER A 913 14.83 -57.44 -20.46
N THR A 914 13.72 -57.73 -19.79
CA THR A 914 13.58 -58.53 -18.54
C THR A 914 14.66 -58.48 -17.43
N ILE A 915 14.22 -58.25 -16.17
CA ILE A 915 14.53 -58.93 -14.87
C ILE A 915 14.17 -57.95 -13.71
N ARG A 916 13.22 -58.22 -12.79
CA ARG A 916 13.18 -59.15 -11.62
C ARG A 916 14.23 -58.80 -10.53
N SER A 917 14.03 -58.99 -9.22
CA SER A 917 12.97 -59.66 -8.44
C SER A 917 12.72 -58.99 -7.07
N ALA A 918 11.59 -59.30 -6.42
CA ALA A 918 11.24 -58.91 -5.05
C ALA A 918 11.69 -59.93 -3.97
N TYR A 919 11.72 -59.48 -2.70
CA TYR A 919 11.62 -60.23 -1.41
C TYR A 919 11.42 -59.20 -0.26
N GLY A 920 10.77 -59.46 0.89
CA GLY A 920 9.88 -60.56 1.30
C GLY A 920 9.89 -60.90 2.81
N GLY A 921 8.79 -60.62 3.56
CA GLY A 921 8.55 -61.06 4.96
C GLY A 921 9.07 -60.13 6.08
N THR A 922 8.61 -60.18 7.36
CA THR A 922 7.55 -61.02 7.98
C THR A 922 6.96 -60.40 9.29
N VAL A 923 5.84 -60.98 9.77
CA VAL A 923 4.93 -60.59 10.90
C VAL A 923 5.46 -61.02 12.32
N PRO A 924 4.82 -60.79 13.53
CA PRO A 924 3.37 -60.88 13.85
C PRO A 924 2.68 -60.07 15.01
N SER A 925 1.39 -59.72 14.79
CA SER A 925 0.20 -59.86 15.68
C SER A 925 -0.05 -59.04 16.98
N VAL A 926 -1.29 -58.53 17.19
CA VAL A 926 -2.26 -58.97 18.25
C VAL A 926 -3.63 -58.21 18.24
N ARG A 927 -4.74 -58.99 18.16
CA ARG A 927 -6.16 -58.85 18.66
C ARG A 927 -7.00 -57.53 18.65
N THR A 928 -8.18 -57.62 17.98
CA THR A 928 -9.60 -57.35 18.39
C THR A 928 -9.93 -56.53 19.67
N PRO A 929 -11.00 -55.68 19.70
CA PRO A 929 -12.43 -56.12 19.68
C PRO A 929 -13.44 -55.16 18.97
N GLY A 930 -14.74 -55.15 19.34
CA GLY A 930 -15.78 -54.26 18.78
C GLY A 930 -17.16 -54.32 19.48
N ARG A 931 -18.21 -53.73 18.84
CA ARG A 931 -19.64 -53.60 19.24
C ARG A 931 -20.01 -52.67 20.42
N GLY A 932 -20.86 -51.67 20.19
CA GLY A 932 -21.59 -50.88 21.22
C GLY A 932 -22.55 -49.81 20.63
N LYS A 933 -23.78 -49.68 21.18
CA LYS A 933 -24.89 -48.73 20.87
C LYS A 933 -25.99 -48.90 21.96
N PRO A 934 -27.07 -48.07 22.09
CA PRO A 934 -27.47 -46.85 21.38
C PRO A 934 -27.36 -45.61 22.35
N PRO A 935 -28.36 -44.84 22.89
CA PRO A 935 -29.77 -44.52 22.53
C PRO A 935 -30.23 -43.03 22.64
N LEU A 936 -30.87 -42.54 21.55
CA LEU A 936 -32.15 -41.78 21.46
C LEU A 936 -32.50 -40.47 22.25
N ALA A 937 -32.92 -39.48 21.43
CA ALA A 937 -34.26 -38.81 21.41
C ALA A 937 -34.53 -37.42 22.04
N GLY A 938 -35.29 -36.59 21.29
CA GLY A 938 -36.43 -35.85 21.85
C GLY A 938 -36.51 -34.33 21.62
N LEU A 939 -37.24 -33.88 20.58
CA LEU A 939 -37.94 -32.57 20.59
C LEU A 939 -39.35 -32.75 21.18
N PRO A 940 -40.05 -31.67 21.57
CA PRO A 940 -41.17 -31.23 20.73
C PRO A 940 -41.39 -29.70 20.62
N GLU A 941 -42.36 -29.34 19.78
CA GLU A 941 -42.88 -28.00 19.44
C GLU A 941 -43.62 -27.32 20.65
N ARG A 942 -44.20 -26.08 20.60
CA ARG A 942 -45.23 -25.63 19.63
C ARG A 942 -45.62 -24.13 19.66
N ASN A 943 -46.31 -23.71 18.58
CA ASN A 943 -46.71 -22.36 18.16
C ASN A 943 -47.95 -21.76 18.87
N LYS A 944 -48.24 -20.45 18.61
CA LYS A 944 -49.54 -19.81 18.19
C LYS A 944 -49.66 -18.33 18.69
N GLU A 945 -50.33 -17.34 18.05
CA GLU A 945 -51.00 -17.22 16.72
C GLU A 945 -51.37 -15.75 16.31
N ASN A 946 -51.54 -15.49 14.99
CA ASN A 946 -52.50 -14.55 14.32
C ASN A 946 -52.45 -13.01 14.54
N MET A 947 -52.93 -12.09 13.66
CA MET A 947 -53.52 -12.04 12.28
C MET A 947 -53.50 -10.56 11.79
N GLY A 948 -53.71 -10.12 10.54
CA GLY A 948 -53.80 -10.80 9.22
C GLY A 948 -54.87 -10.22 8.23
N GLN A 949 -54.69 -10.50 6.92
CA GLN A 949 -55.69 -10.52 5.79
C GLN A 949 -56.11 -9.28 4.92
N VAL A 950 -56.16 -9.54 3.58
CA VAL A 950 -57.22 -9.22 2.55
C VAL A 950 -57.09 -8.05 1.50
N THR A 951 -56.77 -8.46 0.24
CA THR A 951 -57.20 -8.05 -1.15
C THR A 951 -57.14 -6.62 -1.75
N GLY A 952 -56.67 -6.52 -3.02
CA GLY A 952 -57.60 -6.29 -4.17
C GLY A 952 -57.28 -5.30 -5.33
N LEU A 953 -57.09 -5.83 -6.55
CA LEU A 953 -57.42 -5.27 -7.90
C LEU A 953 -56.73 -3.99 -8.49
N GLY A 954 -56.42 -4.01 -9.80
CA GLY A 954 -56.15 -2.82 -10.65
C GLY A 954 -55.22 -3.05 -11.87
N VAL A 955 -55.71 -2.83 -13.11
CA VAL A 955 -54.97 -3.08 -14.39
C VAL A 955 -55.48 -2.14 -15.52
N PRO A 956 -54.60 -1.45 -16.28
CA PRO A 956 -54.58 -1.56 -17.75
C PRO A 956 -53.15 -1.45 -18.39
N LEU A 957 -53.03 -0.97 -19.63
CA LEU A 957 -51.85 -0.93 -20.52
C LEU A 957 -51.56 0.50 -21.06
N GLN A 958 -50.32 0.74 -21.50
CA GLN A 958 -49.92 1.26 -22.84
C GLN A 958 -48.38 1.08 -22.96
N SER A 959 -47.73 0.39 -23.91
CA SER A 959 -47.82 0.23 -25.39
C SER A 959 -47.28 1.45 -26.18
N GLY A 960 -46.00 1.39 -26.61
CA GLY A 960 -45.28 2.58 -27.13
C GLY A 960 -44.22 2.43 -28.25
N GLY A 961 -43.97 1.23 -28.81
CA GLY A 961 -43.47 1.01 -30.19
C GLY A 961 -42.10 1.54 -30.71
N PHE A 962 -41.37 0.64 -31.39
CA PHE A 962 -40.59 0.85 -32.64
C PHE A 962 -39.14 1.42 -32.66
N LYS A 963 -38.18 0.46 -32.62
CA LYS A 963 -37.19 0.11 -33.68
C LYS A 963 -35.88 0.91 -33.94
N THR A 964 -34.93 0.14 -34.48
CA THR A 964 -33.90 0.41 -35.53
C THR A 964 -32.46 0.82 -35.17
N LEU A 965 -31.60 -0.22 -35.05
CA LEU A 965 -30.28 -0.43 -35.69
C LEU A 965 -29.02 0.44 -35.32
N ALA A 966 -28.11 -0.24 -34.62
CA ALA A 966 -26.76 -0.64 -35.09
C ALA A 966 -25.60 0.37 -35.24
N SER A 967 -24.73 0.37 -34.20
CA SER A 967 -23.25 0.22 -34.27
C SER A 967 -22.36 1.31 -34.91
N PRO A 968 -21.03 1.32 -34.65
CA PRO A 968 -20.30 0.88 -33.44
C PRO A 968 -19.52 2.04 -32.78
N GLN A 969 -19.44 2.10 -31.45
CA GLN A 969 -18.50 3.00 -30.79
C GLN A 969 -17.07 2.43 -30.80
N ARG A 970 -16.10 3.30 -31.02
CA ARG A 970 -14.66 3.00 -30.89
C ARG A 970 -14.21 3.36 -29.47
N ASN A 971 -13.24 2.62 -28.95
CA ASN A 971 -12.51 2.98 -27.74
C ASN A 971 -11.89 4.38 -27.89
N PHE A 972 -12.14 5.27 -26.93
CA PHE A 972 -11.16 6.19 -26.36
C PHE A 972 -11.70 6.74 -25.03
N SER A 973 -10.91 6.60 -23.97
CA SER A 973 -11.07 7.39 -22.75
C SER A 973 -9.68 7.82 -22.29
N ILE A 974 -9.45 9.12 -22.23
CA ILE A 974 -8.23 9.73 -21.69
C ILE A 974 -8.69 10.64 -20.55
N ASN A 975 -8.45 10.20 -19.31
CA ASN A 975 -8.70 10.97 -18.10
C ASN A 975 -7.36 11.25 -17.40
N SER A 976 -7.29 12.38 -16.67
CA SER A 976 -6.03 12.94 -16.20
C SER A 976 -6.20 13.78 -14.93
N VAL A 977 -5.20 13.74 -14.03
CA VAL A 977 -4.92 14.63 -12.88
C VAL A 977 -5.99 14.72 -11.78
N ALA A 978 -5.69 14.95 -10.50
CA ALA A 978 -4.44 15.40 -9.85
C ALA A 978 -4.10 14.57 -8.59
N SER A 979 -3.05 14.94 -7.85
CA SER A 979 -2.44 14.14 -6.77
C SER A 979 -3.30 13.92 -5.51
N THR A 980 -3.92 12.75 -5.43
CA THR A 980 -3.82 11.92 -4.22
C THR A 980 -3.34 10.52 -4.60
N TYR A 981 -2.17 10.14 -4.07
CA TYR A 981 -1.71 8.76 -3.88
C TYR A 981 -1.46 7.84 -5.11
N SER A 982 -2.15 7.97 -6.24
CA SER A 982 -2.03 7.03 -7.36
C SER A 982 -0.78 7.17 -8.25
N GLU A 983 0.17 8.07 -7.92
CA GLU A 983 1.51 8.10 -8.54
C GLU A 983 2.53 7.18 -7.82
N PHE A 984 2.10 6.45 -6.78
CA PHE A 984 2.94 5.51 -6.00
C PHE A 984 2.88 4.05 -6.46
N ALA A 985 2.16 3.70 -7.53
CA ALA A 985 1.83 2.32 -7.92
C ALA A 985 1.83 2.08 -9.43
#